data_AF-A0A9W9MGN2-F1
#
_entry.id   AF-A0A9W9MGN2-F1
#
_cell.length_a   1.000
_cell.length_b   1.000
_cell.length_c   1.000
_cell.angle_alpha   90.00
_cell.angle_beta   90.00
_cell.angle_gamma   90.00
#
_symmetry.space_group_name_H-M   'P 1'
#
loop_
_entity.id
_entity.type
_entity.pdbx_description
1 polymer ?
#
loop_
_entity_poly.entity_id
_entity_poly.type
_entity_poly.pdbx_seq_one_letter_code
_entity_poly.pdbx_strand_id
1 'polypeptide(L)'
;MLGKPSLVVATLVAQALPGLGAIIERETVKVTTSETVRGGELANIHLDWYDQPPGLIKSVYAPCSGEDSSRKGQIIGQFSIHDHPPQRLAWVVPDEAPTHHCVYIYGSAGPDVAQRVLGKSGPVSLQKKSKKRSTADTNIPLLKDFDAQGAWFDGVAKIKAKVESNGGVASKNSPRNTSIAIVGGGISGLATGLMLDTVGVHNWEIIEASDRVGGRFRTKYVADTQEWAEMGPMRLPHSVTYKDDNETLLYSDHQLTFQMAKILNNMNKNDSQWKIDFIPWIQHSPNELYAQGTRRHPDGRIPTRAEIEEDPSLKDPPEMTSAEYSNTEKQMKKILKDEKTLKSLQRDVWRAHKTAMDQGLDDWSEQAMMRHVFKASQNITDEIWTSSDYDVFWDELHHNSNLGLDGSKDSLGETEWLCIDGGFNRLSDAFLPHVRDRLTLNRKIRKLESVKGSDGHTRTRLSWYPNVSNRTFESKEYDYTIMAAPFTMTRFMDLPKFSSILDRAISEAGLRFKSACKVALLFSERFWEKGDRPIFGGYSKPSSDSVGALYYPVYGLNESRPGLIMHYRGGDWSDRFVSFSDEEHVQTVLDSIVSLHGEQARDLYTGDYERLCWLQDEHTATAWCRPDVAQHELYIPAYHQTEHNTIFIGEHTAPTQAWVSSSLHSSVRGSVQLLLELGLVDEAKELNQRWMGRWIKL
;
A
#
# COMPACT_ATOMS: atom_id res chain seq x y z
N MET A 1 -67.19 14.50 -48.81
CA MET A 1 -66.22 14.50 -47.69
C MET A 1 -66.57 15.69 -46.79
N LEU A 2 -67.71 15.66 -46.08
CA LEU A 2 -67.89 15.16 -44.70
C LEU A 2 -66.75 15.62 -43.77
N GLY A 3 -66.91 16.54 -42.81
CA GLY A 3 -68.09 17.28 -42.35
C GLY A 3 -67.72 18.23 -41.19
N LYS A 4 -68.05 19.51 -41.41
CA LYS A 4 -68.21 20.74 -40.58
C LYS A 4 -67.82 20.84 -39.08
N PRO A 5 -67.34 22.04 -38.66
CA PRO A 5 -67.10 22.48 -37.26
C PRO A 5 -68.21 23.40 -36.69
N SER A 6 -68.16 23.69 -35.38
CA SER A 6 -68.71 24.82 -34.57
C SER A 6 -69.26 24.27 -33.23
N LEU A 7 -68.69 24.53 -32.05
CA LEU A 7 -68.62 25.77 -31.25
C LEU A 7 -69.98 26.38 -30.88
N VAL A 8 -70.21 26.62 -29.58
CA VAL A 8 -70.96 27.71 -28.89
C VAL A 8 -71.47 27.19 -27.52
N VAL A 9 -71.54 27.87 -26.35
CA VAL A 9 -71.05 29.14 -25.70
C VAL A 9 -71.50 29.03 -24.21
N ALA A 10 -70.72 29.63 -23.27
CA ALA A 10 -71.03 30.23 -21.92
C ALA A 10 -72.08 29.59 -20.95
N THR A 11 -71.96 29.66 -19.61
CA THR A 11 -71.94 30.88 -18.75
C THR A 11 -71.69 30.53 -17.26
N LEU A 12 -71.30 31.56 -16.48
CA LEU A 12 -70.94 31.65 -15.04
C LEU A 12 -71.95 31.13 -13.98
N VAL A 13 -71.43 30.87 -12.75
CA VAL A 13 -71.71 31.52 -11.43
C VAL A 13 -71.58 30.51 -10.27
N ALA A 14 -71.05 30.99 -9.13
CA ALA A 14 -70.52 30.29 -7.98
C ALA A 14 -71.50 30.01 -6.80
N GLN A 15 -70.99 29.22 -5.85
CA GLN A 15 -71.30 29.07 -4.40
C GLN A 15 -72.41 28.10 -3.93
N ALA A 16 -72.02 27.01 -3.23
CA ALA A 16 -72.02 26.89 -1.75
C ALA A 16 -71.88 25.42 -1.28
N LEU A 17 -71.09 25.22 -0.21
CA LEU A 17 -70.75 23.97 0.54
C LEU A 17 -71.95 23.41 1.36
N PRO A 18 -71.99 22.11 1.77
CA PRO A 18 -71.17 21.59 2.90
C PRO A 18 -70.78 20.09 2.92
N GLY A 19 -69.74 19.74 3.69
CA GLY A 19 -69.74 18.53 4.53
C GLY A 19 -68.65 17.45 4.33
N LEU A 20 -67.63 17.51 5.22
CA LEU A 20 -66.85 16.40 5.82
C LEU A 20 -66.04 15.43 4.94
N GLY A 21 -64.72 15.56 5.01
CA GLY A 21 -63.75 14.52 4.64
C GLY A 21 -62.32 14.90 5.02
N ALA A 22 -61.93 14.57 6.27
CA ALA A 22 -60.59 14.52 6.86
C ALA A 22 -59.56 15.62 6.51
N ILE A 23 -59.24 16.44 7.50
CA ILE A 23 -58.00 17.21 7.58
C ILE A 23 -56.84 16.23 7.41
N ILE A 24 -56.04 16.39 6.36
CA ILE A 24 -54.76 15.67 6.22
C ILE A 24 -53.85 16.21 7.33
N GLU A 25 -53.69 15.46 8.42
CA GLU A 25 -52.65 15.76 9.41
C GLU A 25 -51.30 15.77 8.69
N ARG A 26 -50.60 16.90 8.78
CA ARG A 26 -49.23 17.04 8.27
C ARG A 26 -48.33 16.08 9.06
N GLU A 27 -47.65 15.15 8.37
CA GLU A 27 -46.71 14.23 9.03
C GLU A 27 -45.63 15.03 9.77
N THR A 28 -45.41 14.72 11.04
CA THR A 28 -44.38 15.34 11.89
C THR A 28 -43.01 14.70 11.62
N VAL A 29 -43.00 13.47 11.09
CA VAL A 29 -41.81 12.70 10.74
C VAL A 29 -42.07 11.82 9.53
N LYS A 30 -41.16 11.83 8.55
CA LYS A 30 -41.17 10.83 7.48
C LYS A 30 -40.50 9.56 7.96
N VAL A 31 -41.21 8.45 7.77
CA VAL A 31 -40.78 7.13 8.23
C VAL A 31 -40.44 6.30 7.02
N THR A 32 -39.19 5.89 6.88
CA THR A 32 -38.77 4.93 5.87
C THR A 32 -38.13 3.73 6.54
N THR A 33 -38.25 2.56 5.91
CA THR A 33 -37.57 1.35 6.38
C THR A 33 -36.41 1.02 5.45
N SER A 34 -35.53 0.13 5.89
CA SER A 34 -34.52 -0.45 5.00
C SER A 34 -35.14 -1.03 3.74
N GLU A 35 -34.45 -0.90 2.59
CA GLU A 35 -34.90 -1.43 1.30
C GLU A 35 -35.12 -2.95 1.33
N THR A 36 -34.39 -3.64 2.21
CA THR A 36 -34.58 -5.06 2.51
C THR A 36 -34.83 -5.25 4.00
N VAL A 37 -35.92 -5.95 4.33
CA VAL A 37 -36.30 -6.32 5.70
C VAL A 37 -36.48 -7.84 5.72
N ARG A 38 -36.01 -8.55 6.76
CA ARG A 38 -36.06 -10.01 6.84
C ARG A 38 -36.48 -10.46 8.23
N GLY A 39 -37.27 -11.53 8.31
CA GLY A 39 -37.62 -12.14 9.59
C GLY A 39 -36.37 -12.73 10.27
N GLY A 40 -36.20 -12.44 11.56
CA GLY A 40 -35.03 -12.83 12.33
C GLY A 40 -33.82 -11.90 12.20
N GLU A 41 -34.00 -10.72 11.59
CA GLU A 41 -32.95 -9.71 11.40
C GLU A 41 -33.35 -8.34 11.97
N LEU A 42 -32.37 -7.44 12.06
CA LEU A 42 -32.60 -6.05 12.40
C LEU A 42 -32.87 -5.25 11.12
N ALA A 43 -33.92 -4.43 11.12
CA ALA A 43 -34.20 -3.48 10.05
C ALA A 43 -34.16 -2.05 10.59
N ASN A 44 -33.68 -1.12 9.78
CA ASN A 44 -33.67 0.28 10.17
C ASN A 44 -35.01 0.92 9.86
N ILE A 45 -35.45 1.76 10.78
CA ILE A 45 -36.50 2.74 10.56
C ILE A 45 -35.82 4.10 10.62
N HIS A 46 -35.75 4.79 9.49
CA HIS A 46 -35.24 6.15 9.41
C HIS A 46 -36.36 7.13 9.71
N LEU A 47 -36.04 8.11 10.56
CA LEU A 47 -36.95 9.12 11.06
C LEU A 47 -36.44 10.50 10.65
N ASP A 48 -36.98 11.01 9.55
CA ASP A 48 -36.67 12.36 9.07
C ASP A 48 -37.69 13.33 9.67
N TRP A 49 -37.32 14.00 10.76
CA TRP A 49 -38.20 14.89 11.51
C TRP A 49 -38.40 16.22 10.77
N TYR A 50 -39.67 16.58 10.55
CA TYR A 50 -40.04 17.88 9.98
C TYR A 50 -40.31 18.91 11.07
N ASP A 51 -40.79 18.45 12.23
CA ASP A 51 -41.09 19.26 13.41
C ASP A 51 -40.49 18.59 14.67
N GLN A 52 -40.38 19.35 15.78
CA GLN A 52 -39.89 18.83 17.05
C GLN A 52 -40.86 17.76 17.62
N PRO A 53 -40.35 16.58 18.03
CA PRO A 53 -41.16 15.49 18.57
C PRO A 53 -41.66 15.79 20.00
N PRO A 54 -42.76 15.14 20.43
CA PRO A 54 -43.15 15.14 21.84
C PRO A 54 -42.18 14.32 22.70
N GLY A 55 -42.18 14.56 24.01
CA GLY A 55 -41.21 13.97 24.95
C GLY A 55 -41.21 12.44 25.05
N LEU A 56 -42.26 11.77 24.55
CA LEU A 56 -42.31 10.31 24.45
C LEU A 56 -42.77 9.89 23.04
N ILE A 57 -42.03 8.96 22.43
CA ILE A 57 -42.40 8.33 21.17
C ILE A 57 -42.50 6.81 21.29
N LYS A 58 -43.41 6.20 20.54
CA LYS A 58 -43.62 4.74 20.48
C LYS A 58 -43.69 4.29 19.03
N SER A 59 -42.88 3.29 18.67
CA SER A 59 -42.88 2.70 17.33
C SER A 59 -43.57 1.34 17.32
N VAL A 60 -44.41 1.08 16.32
CA VAL A 60 -45.24 -0.15 16.22
C VAL A 60 -45.27 -0.67 14.78
N TYR A 61 -45.10 -1.97 14.60
CA TYR A 61 -45.31 -2.67 13.34
C TYR A 61 -46.70 -3.30 13.28
N ALA A 62 -47.55 -2.85 12.37
CA ALA A 62 -48.97 -3.22 12.33
C ALA A 62 -49.53 -3.23 10.88
N PRO A 63 -50.71 -3.83 10.64
CA PRO A 63 -51.36 -3.75 9.34
C PRO A 63 -51.51 -2.30 8.87
N CYS A 64 -51.20 -2.04 7.60
CA CYS A 64 -51.21 -0.69 7.03
C CYS A 64 -52.61 -0.03 6.96
N SER A 65 -53.69 -0.77 7.26
CA SER A 65 -55.08 -0.37 7.03
C SER A 65 -55.88 -0.03 8.30
N GLY A 66 -55.26 0.04 9.49
CA GLY A 66 -56.01 0.23 10.75
C GLY A 66 -55.75 1.57 11.47
N GLU A 67 -56.82 2.31 11.77
CA GLU A 67 -56.82 3.51 12.64
C GLU A 67 -56.52 3.17 14.12
N ASP A 68 -56.75 1.92 14.56
CA ASP A 68 -56.55 1.47 15.95
C ASP A 68 -55.32 0.53 16.11
N SER A 69 -54.29 0.78 15.32
CA SER A 69 -53.07 -0.05 15.22
C SER A 69 -52.15 0.03 16.45
N SER A 70 -52.36 1.01 17.35
CA SER A 70 -51.54 1.23 18.54
C SER A 70 -51.59 0.08 19.57
N ARG A 71 -52.66 -0.74 19.54
CA ARG A 71 -52.93 -1.84 20.48
C ARG A 71 -52.72 -3.25 19.92
N LYS A 72 -52.73 -3.42 18.60
CA LYS A 72 -52.70 -4.75 17.94
C LYS A 72 -51.43 -5.03 17.12
N GLY A 73 -50.50 -4.09 17.05
CA GLY A 73 -49.21 -4.26 16.39
C GLY A 73 -48.08 -4.65 17.33
N GLN A 74 -47.02 -5.20 16.76
CA GLN A 74 -45.78 -5.49 17.48
C GLN A 74 -45.12 -4.15 17.87
N ILE A 75 -44.91 -3.94 19.17
CA ILE A 75 -44.16 -2.77 19.64
C ILE A 75 -42.69 -2.97 19.26
N ILE A 76 -42.15 -1.99 18.52
CA ILE A 76 -40.75 -1.97 18.09
C ILE A 76 -39.89 -1.33 19.20
N GLY A 77 -40.39 -0.27 19.82
CA GLY A 77 -39.72 0.40 20.93
C GLY A 77 -40.49 1.62 21.45
N GLN A 78 -40.15 2.07 22.65
CA GLN A 78 -40.68 3.28 23.28
C GLN A 78 -39.51 4.07 23.85
N PHE A 79 -39.48 5.37 23.58
CA PHE A 79 -38.32 6.23 23.85
C PHE A 79 -38.77 7.54 24.50
N SER A 80 -38.04 7.95 25.54
CA SER A 80 -38.13 9.30 26.11
C SER A 80 -37.07 10.17 25.44
N ILE A 81 -37.46 11.36 24.98
CA ILE A 81 -36.56 12.30 24.29
C ILE A 81 -36.12 13.36 25.30
N HIS A 82 -34.84 13.36 25.63
CA HIS A 82 -34.26 14.28 26.62
C HIS A 82 -33.43 15.42 25.99
N ASP A 83 -32.84 15.20 24.81
CA ASP A 83 -32.03 16.20 24.08
C ASP A 83 -32.45 16.32 22.60
N HIS A 84 -31.94 15.43 21.72
CA HIS A 84 -32.25 15.44 20.29
C HIS A 84 -33.14 14.25 19.88
N PRO A 85 -34.07 14.43 18.91
CA PRO A 85 -34.88 13.35 18.37
C PRO A 85 -34.00 12.23 17.79
N PRO A 86 -34.36 10.95 17.97
CA PRO A 86 -33.67 9.86 17.28
C PRO A 86 -33.95 9.95 15.76
N GLN A 87 -32.89 10.00 14.95
CA GLN A 87 -33.02 9.97 13.48
C GLN A 87 -33.16 8.55 12.92
N ARG A 88 -32.98 7.53 13.77
CA ARG A 88 -33.02 6.12 13.37
C ARG A 88 -33.42 5.23 14.55
N LEU A 89 -34.27 4.25 14.28
CA LEU A 89 -34.61 3.17 15.20
C LEU A 89 -34.17 1.82 14.60
N ALA A 90 -33.75 0.91 15.46
CA ALA A 90 -33.46 -0.47 15.09
C ALA A 90 -34.67 -1.35 15.46
N TRP A 91 -35.25 -2.02 14.46
CA TRP A 91 -36.39 -2.92 14.63
C TRP A 91 -35.93 -4.37 14.56
N VAL A 92 -36.08 -5.11 15.66
CA VAL A 92 -35.94 -6.57 15.68
C VAL A 92 -37.18 -7.17 15.04
N VAL A 93 -37.04 -7.65 13.80
CA VAL A 93 -38.13 -8.25 13.04
C VAL A 93 -38.27 -9.71 13.46
N PRO A 94 -39.40 -10.13 14.06
CA PRO A 94 -39.62 -11.52 14.42
C PRO A 94 -39.45 -12.45 13.21
N ASP A 95 -38.93 -13.66 13.42
CA ASP A 95 -38.77 -14.68 12.37
C ASP A 95 -40.08 -14.90 11.57
N GLU A 96 -41.21 -14.85 12.27
CA GLU A 96 -42.56 -15.06 11.74
C GLU A 96 -43.35 -13.76 11.55
N ALA A 97 -42.67 -12.61 11.43
CA ALA A 97 -43.35 -11.35 11.21
C ALA A 97 -44.16 -11.35 9.90
N PRO A 98 -45.39 -10.79 9.88
CA PRO A 98 -46.18 -10.70 8.65
C PRO A 98 -45.53 -9.75 7.63
N THR A 99 -45.45 -10.16 6.37
CA THR A 99 -45.00 -9.29 5.27
C THR A 99 -46.11 -8.32 4.85
N HIS A 100 -45.75 -7.14 4.32
CA HIS A 100 -46.65 -6.05 3.88
C HIS A 100 -47.40 -5.30 5.00
N HIS A 101 -46.89 -5.31 6.23
CA HIS A 101 -47.32 -4.40 7.30
C HIS A 101 -46.50 -3.09 7.27
N CYS A 102 -46.94 -2.08 8.02
CA CYS A 102 -46.33 -0.75 8.08
C CYS A 102 -45.77 -0.46 9.48
N VAL A 103 -44.75 0.40 9.53
CA VAL A 103 -44.22 0.97 10.76
C VAL A 103 -44.93 2.29 11.05
N TYR A 104 -45.48 2.41 12.25
CA TYR A 104 -46.11 3.61 12.77
C TYR A 104 -45.23 4.22 13.87
N ILE A 105 -45.13 5.55 13.88
CA ILE A 105 -44.55 6.31 14.99
C ILE A 105 -45.68 7.06 15.67
N TYR A 106 -45.88 6.80 16.95
CA TYR A 106 -46.83 7.50 17.80
C TYR A 106 -46.09 8.44 18.74
N GLY A 107 -46.71 9.58 19.05
CA GLY A 107 -46.22 10.57 20.00
C GLY A 107 -47.20 10.75 21.16
N SER A 108 -46.66 10.97 22.36
CA SER A 108 -47.43 11.40 23.52
C SER A 108 -46.68 12.46 24.32
N ALA A 109 -47.43 13.41 24.89
CA ALA A 109 -46.89 14.42 25.80
C ALA A 109 -46.63 13.87 27.22
N GLY A 110 -47.00 12.62 27.52
CA GLY A 110 -46.77 11.96 28.80
C GLY A 110 -47.37 10.55 28.87
N PRO A 111 -47.16 9.80 29.97
CA PRO A 111 -47.65 8.42 30.12
C PRO A 111 -49.18 8.29 30.01
N ASP A 112 -49.92 9.33 30.40
CA ASP A 112 -51.40 9.33 30.53
C ASP A 112 -52.12 10.14 29.43
N VAL A 113 -51.41 10.60 28.39
CA VAL A 113 -51.99 11.36 27.28
C VAL A 113 -52.24 10.45 26.08
N ALA A 114 -53.35 10.69 25.36
CA ALA A 114 -53.73 9.91 24.18
C ALA A 114 -52.63 9.97 23.10
N GLN A 115 -52.19 8.80 22.62
CA GLN A 115 -51.15 8.67 21.60
C GLN A 115 -51.70 9.09 20.22
N ARG A 116 -51.00 10.00 19.53
CA ARG A 116 -51.30 10.39 18.14
C ARG A 116 -50.27 9.83 17.17
N VAL A 117 -50.63 9.56 15.92
CA VAL A 117 -49.67 9.14 14.88
C VAL A 117 -48.87 10.37 14.42
N LEU A 118 -47.55 10.27 14.43
CA LEU A 118 -46.62 11.30 13.96
C LEU A 118 -46.13 11.04 12.54
N GLY A 119 -46.08 9.77 12.13
CA GLY A 119 -45.64 9.35 10.79
C GLY A 119 -45.81 7.85 10.56
N LYS A 120 -45.85 7.45 9.29
CA LYS A 120 -46.09 6.06 8.85
C LYS A 120 -45.21 5.69 7.66
N SER A 121 -44.68 4.47 7.62
CA SER A 121 -43.93 3.94 6.48
C SER A 121 -44.82 3.42 5.36
N GLY A 122 -44.24 3.18 4.17
CA GLY A 122 -44.83 2.26 3.19
C GLY A 122 -44.89 0.80 3.69
N PRO A 123 -45.60 -0.10 2.98
CA PRO A 123 -45.65 -1.52 3.32
C PRO A 123 -44.27 -2.17 3.23
N VAL A 124 -43.92 -3.00 4.22
CA VAL A 124 -42.60 -3.60 4.36
C VAL A 124 -42.61 -5.06 3.93
N SER A 125 -41.82 -5.44 2.92
CA SER A 125 -41.71 -6.82 2.43
C SER A 125 -40.58 -7.60 3.13
N LEU A 126 -40.88 -8.81 3.66
CA LEU A 126 -39.95 -9.65 4.44
C LEU A 126 -39.35 -10.83 3.65
N GLN A 127 -38.02 -11.05 3.73
CA GLN A 127 -37.33 -12.22 3.14
C GLN A 127 -36.91 -13.29 4.19
N LYS A 128 -36.73 -14.57 3.80
CA LYS A 128 -36.39 -15.72 4.70
C LYS A 128 -34.88 -16.09 4.71
N LYS A 129 -34.35 -16.65 5.81
CA LYS A 129 -32.89 -16.87 6.08
C LYS A 129 -32.44 -18.35 6.13
N SER A 130 -31.14 -18.63 5.89
CA SER A 130 -30.43 -19.93 6.09
C SER A 130 -29.28 -19.84 7.14
N LYS A 131 -28.83 -20.98 7.71
CA LYS A 131 -28.16 -21.13 9.05
C LYS A 131 -26.63 -21.39 9.12
N LYS A 132 -26.02 -21.03 10.29
CA LYS A 132 -24.75 -21.44 11.02
C LYS A 132 -23.40 -20.75 10.65
N ARG A 133 -22.39 -20.45 11.52
CA ARG A 133 -22.03 -20.40 12.99
C ARG A 133 -20.65 -19.64 13.14
N SER A 134 -20.00 -19.48 14.31
CA SER A 134 -19.75 -18.24 15.10
C SER A 134 -18.25 -17.92 15.35
N THR A 135 -17.90 -16.70 15.81
CA THR A 135 -16.81 -16.37 16.79
C THR A 135 -17.17 -15.12 17.61
N ALA A 136 -16.95 -15.12 18.94
CA ALA A 136 -17.20 -14.00 19.87
C ALA A 136 -16.09 -12.92 19.73
N ASP A 137 -16.28 -11.60 19.90
CA ASP A 137 -17.16 -10.87 20.82
C ASP A 137 -17.78 -9.59 20.21
N THR A 138 -17.69 -9.38 18.89
CA THR A 138 -18.27 -8.18 18.23
C THR A 138 -18.97 -8.46 16.90
N ASN A 139 -18.86 -9.68 16.33
CA ASN A 139 -19.29 -10.00 14.97
C ASN A 139 -18.68 -9.09 13.87
N ILE A 140 -17.68 -8.27 14.19
CA ILE A 140 -16.99 -7.41 13.23
C ILE A 140 -15.86 -8.23 12.60
N PRO A 141 -15.82 -8.40 11.26
CA PRO A 141 -14.72 -9.10 10.62
C PRO A 141 -13.42 -8.32 10.81
N LEU A 142 -12.37 -9.01 11.25
CA LEU A 142 -11.04 -8.43 11.41
C LEU A 142 -10.15 -8.85 10.25
N LEU A 143 -9.10 -8.08 9.96
CA LEU A 143 -8.24 -8.38 8.82
C LEU A 143 -7.58 -9.77 8.92
N LYS A 144 -7.24 -10.21 10.13
CA LYS A 144 -6.69 -11.55 10.42
C LYS A 144 -7.61 -12.72 10.03
N ASP A 145 -8.89 -12.45 9.76
CA ASP A 145 -9.86 -13.48 9.37
C ASP A 145 -9.81 -13.79 7.86
N PHE A 146 -8.96 -13.09 7.10
CA PHE A 146 -8.78 -13.25 5.65
C PHE A 146 -7.41 -13.83 5.28
N ASP A 147 -7.25 -14.20 4.01
CA ASP A 147 -6.03 -14.82 3.47
C ASP A 147 -4.84 -13.82 3.45
N ALA A 148 -4.11 -13.76 4.56
CA ALA A 148 -2.97 -12.87 4.75
C ALA A 148 -1.81 -13.12 3.78
N GLN A 149 -1.62 -14.37 3.35
CA GLN A 149 -0.55 -14.75 2.43
C GLN A 149 -0.93 -14.46 0.97
N GLY A 150 -2.20 -14.22 0.67
CA GLY A 150 -2.71 -14.02 -0.68
C GLY A 150 -3.58 -12.79 -0.81
N ALA A 151 -4.74 -12.99 -1.45
CA ALA A 151 -5.66 -11.94 -1.82
C ALA A 151 -6.63 -11.60 -0.66
N TRP A 152 -6.10 -11.12 0.48
CA TRP A 152 -6.92 -10.73 1.66
C TRP A 152 -8.07 -9.77 1.29
N PHE A 153 -7.86 -8.93 0.27
CA PHE A 153 -8.83 -7.97 -0.25
C PHE A 153 -10.08 -8.61 -0.88
N ASP A 154 -10.01 -9.86 -1.36
CA ASP A 154 -11.21 -10.61 -1.78
C ASP A 154 -12.11 -10.88 -0.60
N GLY A 155 -11.52 -11.24 0.54
CA GLY A 155 -12.22 -11.46 1.80
C GLY A 155 -12.97 -10.22 2.24
N VAL A 156 -12.28 -9.07 2.23
CA VAL A 156 -12.86 -7.76 2.54
C VAL A 156 -14.00 -7.40 1.57
N ALA A 157 -13.82 -7.62 0.27
CA ALA A 157 -14.85 -7.37 -0.74
C ALA A 157 -16.09 -8.27 -0.54
N LYS A 158 -15.85 -9.53 -0.15
CA LYS A 158 -16.85 -10.57 0.15
C LYS A 158 -17.43 -10.47 1.54
N ILE A 159 -17.01 -9.49 2.37
CA ILE A 159 -17.76 -9.12 3.56
C ILE A 159 -19.15 -8.77 3.04
N LYS A 160 -20.04 -9.76 3.18
CA LYS A 160 -21.46 -9.56 2.94
C LYS A 160 -21.80 -8.36 3.80
N ALA A 161 -22.54 -7.42 3.24
CA ALA A 161 -23.27 -6.49 4.08
C ALA A 161 -24.18 -7.36 4.95
N LYS A 162 -23.63 -7.79 6.08
CA LYS A 162 -24.26 -8.66 7.04
C LYS A 162 -24.57 -7.67 8.12
N VAL A 163 -25.82 -7.20 8.08
CA VAL A 163 -26.48 -6.68 9.27
C VAL A 163 -26.46 -7.85 10.25
N GLU A 164 -25.39 -7.96 11.04
CA GLU A 164 -25.20 -9.04 11.99
C GLU A 164 -25.98 -8.69 13.25
N SER A 165 -27.21 -9.20 13.32
CA SER A 165 -27.81 -10.05 14.36
C SER A 165 -27.33 -10.07 15.84
N ASN A 166 -26.36 -9.28 16.30
CA ASN A 166 -26.02 -9.11 17.71
C ASN A 166 -25.79 -7.62 17.97
N GLY A 167 -26.40 -7.11 19.03
CA GLY A 167 -26.47 -5.69 19.38
C GLY A 167 -25.16 -4.93 19.18
N GLY A 168 -25.30 -3.74 18.58
CA GLY A 168 -24.18 -2.87 18.26
C GLY A 168 -23.27 -2.61 19.46
N VAL A 169 -21.98 -2.46 19.16
CA VAL A 169 -21.05 -1.80 20.07
C VAL A 169 -21.35 -0.31 20.00
N ALA A 170 -21.91 0.24 21.06
CA ALA A 170 -21.88 1.68 21.26
C ALA A 170 -20.41 2.07 21.51
N SER A 171 -19.68 2.45 20.47
CA SER A 171 -18.54 3.34 20.70
C SER A 171 -19.14 4.65 21.22
N LYS A 172 -18.89 4.95 22.50
CA LYS A 172 -19.34 6.21 23.13
C LYS A 172 -18.73 7.45 22.46
N ASN A 173 -17.74 7.25 21.59
CA ASN A 173 -17.14 8.26 20.72
C ASN A 173 -17.50 7.97 19.26
N SER A 174 -17.76 9.00 18.46
CA SER A 174 -17.84 8.84 16.98
C SER A 174 -16.58 8.12 16.50
N PRO A 175 -16.66 6.91 15.88
CA PRO A 175 -15.47 6.15 15.45
C PRO A 175 -14.52 6.94 14.54
N ARG A 176 -15.06 7.96 13.85
CA ARG A 176 -14.33 8.89 12.98
C ARG A 176 -13.49 9.93 13.74
N ASN A 177 -13.75 10.13 15.03
CA ASN A 177 -13.01 11.02 15.91
C ASN A 177 -11.92 10.30 16.72
N THR A 178 -11.70 9.01 16.47
CA THR A 178 -10.61 8.22 17.06
C THR A 178 -9.26 8.88 16.77
N SER A 179 -8.46 9.09 17.81
CA SER A 179 -7.12 9.68 17.68
C SER A 179 -6.10 8.64 17.23
N ILE A 180 -5.37 8.93 16.15
CA ILE A 180 -4.45 7.99 15.50
C ILE A 180 -3.06 8.61 15.39
N ALA A 181 -2.04 7.95 15.92
CA ALA A 181 -0.65 8.30 15.63
C ALA A 181 -0.15 7.49 14.44
N ILE A 182 0.54 8.13 13.50
CA ILE A 182 1.27 7.48 12.42
C ILE A 182 2.75 7.76 12.64
N VAL A 183 3.51 6.75 13.07
CA VAL A 183 4.94 6.89 13.40
C VAL A 183 5.77 6.61 12.15
N GLY A 184 6.29 7.67 11.54
CA GLY A 184 7.10 7.66 10.33
C GLY A 184 6.44 8.41 9.17
N GLY A 185 7.08 9.48 8.69
CA GLY A 185 6.71 10.29 7.53
C GLY A 185 7.26 9.77 6.21
N GLY A 186 7.57 8.47 6.11
CA GLY A 186 7.88 7.80 4.85
C GLY A 186 6.63 7.62 3.98
N ILE A 187 6.79 7.10 2.76
CA ILE A 187 5.68 6.95 1.79
C ILE A 187 4.50 6.15 2.37
N SER A 188 4.76 5.16 3.23
CA SER A 188 3.69 4.40 3.89
C SER A 188 2.85 5.25 4.86
N GLY A 189 3.49 6.03 5.73
CA GLY A 189 2.77 6.88 6.68
C GLY A 189 2.01 8.01 6.00
N LEU A 190 2.63 8.65 5.00
CA LEU A 190 2.00 9.68 4.16
C LEU A 190 0.75 9.13 3.44
N ALA A 191 0.88 7.96 2.81
CA ALA A 191 -0.21 7.31 2.11
C ALA A 191 -1.36 6.93 3.06
N THR A 192 -1.05 6.39 4.25
CA THR A 192 -2.06 6.06 5.26
C THR A 192 -2.86 7.29 5.71
N GLY A 193 -2.20 8.40 6.04
CA GLY A 193 -2.92 9.63 6.44
C GLY A 193 -3.89 10.10 5.35
N LEU A 194 -3.44 10.12 4.10
CA LEU A 194 -4.29 10.44 2.96
C LEU A 194 -5.46 9.45 2.79
N MET A 195 -5.20 8.15 2.89
CA MET A 195 -6.22 7.10 2.73
C MET A 195 -7.33 7.24 3.78
N LEU A 196 -6.97 7.49 5.04
CA LEU A 196 -7.92 7.73 6.12
C LEU A 196 -8.77 8.99 5.88
N ASP A 197 -8.16 10.07 5.39
CA ASP A 197 -8.89 11.28 5.00
C ASP A 197 -9.91 11.00 3.89
N THR A 198 -9.57 10.16 2.91
CA THR A 198 -10.47 9.85 1.78
C THR A 198 -11.76 9.11 2.17
N VAL A 199 -11.80 8.53 3.38
CA VAL A 199 -12.97 7.85 3.93
C VAL A 199 -13.51 8.55 5.17
N GLY A 200 -13.09 9.79 5.43
CA GLY A 200 -13.64 10.66 6.48
C GLY A 200 -13.15 10.35 7.91
N VAL A 201 -11.93 9.83 8.05
CA VAL A 201 -11.23 9.68 9.34
C VAL A 201 -10.08 10.67 9.37
N HIS A 202 -10.24 11.76 10.12
CA HIS A 202 -9.35 12.93 10.03
C HIS A 202 -8.45 13.16 11.25
N ASN A 203 -8.79 12.55 12.40
CA ASN A 203 -8.07 12.75 13.67
C ASN A 203 -6.80 11.90 13.75
N TRP A 204 -5.89 12.13 12.81
CA TRP A 204 -4.58 11.49 12.77
C TRP A 204 -3.45 12.53 12.83
N GLU A 205 -2.27 12.12 13.31
CA GLU A 205 -1.04 12.91 13.29
C GLU A 205 0.11 12.03 12.80
N ILE A 206 0.91 12.54 11.86
CA ILE A 206 2.16 11.91 11.43
C ILE A 206 3.30 12.44 12.29
N ILE A 207 4.08 11.53 12.87
CA ILE A 207 5.22 11.82 13.73
C ILE A 207 6.48 11.27 13.05
N GLU A 208 7.35 12.16 12.58
CA GLU A 208 8.54 11.83 11.83
C GLU A 208 9.81 12.16 12.62
N ALA A 209 10.75 11.21 12.59
CA ALA A 209 11.99 11.31 13.36
C ALA A 209 12.97 12.35 12.78
N SER A 210 13.01 12.49 11.46
CA SER A 210 13.85 13.43 10.74
C SER A 210 13.19 14.80 10.53
N ASP A 211 13.92 15.70 9.90
CA ASP A 211 13.48 17.04 9.51
C ASP A 211 12.71 17.08 8.17
N ARG A 212 12.41 15.91 7.58
CA ARG A 212 11.79 15.80 6.27
C ARG A 212 10.87 14.59 6.13
N VAL A 213 9.98 14.63 5.16
CA VAL A 213 9.17 13.49 4.75
C VAL A 213 9.87 12.67 3.66
N GLY A 214 9.36 11.46 3.40
CA GLY A 214 9.77 10.60 2.29
C GLY A 214 10.62 9.40 2.71
N GLY A 215 11.23 9.42 3.90
CA GLY A 215 12.02 8.31 4.43
C GLY A 215 13.14 7.92 3.46
N ARG A 216 13.03 6.71 2.88
CA ARG A 216 13.98 6.15 1.91
C ARG A 216 13.97 6.79 0.52
N PHE A 217 13.03 7.69 0.22
CA PHE A 217 13.14 8.53 -0.97
C PHE A 217 14.24 9.55 -0.71
N ARG A 218 15.24 9.67 -1.58
CA ARG A 218 16.38 10.56 -1.34
C ARG A 218 16.97 11.04 -2.65
N THR A 219 16.28 12.00 -3.25
CA THR A 219 16.81 12.80 -4.36
C THR A 219 17.77 13.86 -3.83
N LYS A 220 18.94 13.99 -4.45
CA LYS A 220 19.97 14.99 -4.12
C LYS A 220 20.41 15.74 -5.37
N TYR A 221 20.24 17.06 -5.38
CA TYR A 221 20.78 17.92 -6.44
C TYR A 221 22.23 18.26 -6.12
N VAL A 222 23.13 18.20 -7.11
CA VAL A 222 24.59 18.29 -6.89
C VAL A 222 25.14 19.64 -7.38
N ALA A 223 25.99 20.27 -6.56
CA ALA A 223 26.77 21.49 -6.90
C ALA A 223 25.95 22.65 -7.52
N ASP A 224 24.76 22.93 -6.97
CA ASP A 224 23.82 23.95 -7.49
C ASP A 224 23.45 23.79 -8.98
N THR A 225 23.63 22.59 -9.53
CA THR A 225 23.23 22.25 -10.90
C THR A 225 21.80 21.71 -10.97
N GLN A 226 21.33 21.47 -12.20
CA GLN A 226 20.09 20.74 -12.46
C GLN A 226 20.28 19.21 -12.45
N GLU A 227 21.46 18.71 -12.09
CA GLU A 227 21.73 17.28 -12.02
C GLU A 227 21.32 16.73 -10.65
N TRP A 228 20.60 15.60 -10.65
CA TRP A 228 20.14 14.95 -9.42
C TRP A 228 20.52 13.48 -9.34
N ALA A 229 21.00 13.06 -8.18
CA ALA A 229 21.26 11.68 -7.83
C ALA A 229 20.08 11.08 -7.07
N GLU A 230 19.68 9.87 -7.45
CA GLU A 230 18.73 9.06 -6.67
C GLU A 230 19.47 8.16 -5.70
N MET A 231 19.55 8.59 -4.44
CA MET A 231 20.20 7.82 -3.38
C MET A 231 19.27 6.73 -2.81
N GLY A 232 17.98 6.76 -3.16
CA GLY A 232 16.98 5.73 -2.85
C GLY A 232 16.45 5.02 -4.10
N PRO A 233 15.12 4.95 -4.30
CA PRO A 233 14.55 4.37 -5.52
C PRO A 233 14.87 5.22 -6.75
N MET A 234 15.12 4.57 -7.90
CA MET A 234 15.50 5.27 -9.13
C MET A 234 14.65 4.90 -10.35
N ARG A 235 13.87 3.81 -10.29
CA ARG A 235 13.09 3.28 -11.42
C ARG A 235 11.90 2.46 -10.94
N LEU A 236 10.90 2.34 -11.82
CA LEU A 236 9.67 1.58 -11.64
C LEU A 236 9.41 0.77 -12.91
N PRO A 237 9.18 -0.55 -12.82
CA PRO A 237 8.73 -1.31 -13.98
C PRO A 237 7.29 -0.89 -14.32
N HIS A 238 7.01 -0.74 -15.62
CA HIS A 238 5.73 -0.25 -16.11
C HIS A 238 4.96 -1.32 -16.89
N SER A 239 5.60 -1.86 -17.92
CA SER A 239 5.07 -2.92 -18.76
C SER A 239 6.19 -3.91 -19.12
N VAL A 240 5.83 -5.10 -19.58
CA VAL A 240 6.75 -6.08 -20.14
C VAL A 240 6.17 -6.67 -21.40
N THR A 241 6.99 -6.80 -22.45
CA THR A 241 6.64 -7.48 -23.70
C THR A 241 7.41 -8.79 -23.81
N TYR A 242 6.69 -9.90 -23.91
CA TYR A 242 7.27 -11.24 -24.08
C TYR A 242 7.59 -11.54 -25.55
N LYS A 243 8.70 -12.24 -25.82
CA LYS A 243 9.17 -12.49 -27.20
C LYS A 243 8.46 -13.63 -27.90
N ASP A 244 7.95 -14.60 -27.13
CA ASP A 244 7.37 -15.83 -27.66
C ASP A 244 6.02 -15.57 -28.36
N ASP A 245 5.17 -14.74 -27.74
CA ASP A 245 3.80 -14.45 -28.17
C ASP A 245 3.53 -12.95 -28.40
N ASN A 246 4.52 -12.08 -28.18
CA ASN A 246 4.41 -10.62 -28.26
C ASN A 246 3.33 -10.04 -27.32
N GLU A 247 2.96 -10.78 -26.26
CA GLU A 247 2.04 -10.31 -25.23
C GLU A 247 2.70 -9.20 -24.41
N THR A 248 1.99 -8.08 -24.22
CA THR A 248 2.42 -7.00 -23.33
C THR A 248 1.56 -6.99 -22.08
N LEU A 249 2.21 -7.09 -20.92
CA LEU A 249 1.57 -7.08 -19.60
C LEU A 249 1.99 -5.85 -18.81
N LEU A 250 1.05 -5.25 -18.09
CA LEU A 250 1.39 -4.24 -17.09
C LEU A 250 1.84 -4.91 -15.80
N TYR A 251 2.84 -4.34 -15.15
CA TYR A 251 3.20 -4.71 -13.78
C TYR A 251 2.11 -4.22 -12.83
N SER A 252 1.22 -5.14 -12.43
CA SER A 252 -0.04 -4.73 -11.83
C SER A 252 0.15 -4.11 -10.45
N ASP A 253 1.01 -4.66 -9.59
CA ASP A 253 1.28 -4.13 -8.26
C ASP A 253 1.89 -2.71 -8.30
N HIS A 254 2.75 -2.44 -9.27
CA HIS A 254 3.34 -1.12 -9.51
C HIS A 254 2.32 -0.05 -9.88
N GLN A 255 1.13 -0.43 -10.34
CA GLN A 255 0.04 0.50 -10.63
C GLN A 255 -0.46 1.27 -9.41
N LEU A 256 -0.25 0.78 -8.18
CA LEU A 256 -0.53 1.54 -6.96
C LEU A 256 0.28 2.85 -6.92
N THR A 257 1.53 2.81 -7.38
CA THR A 257 2.42 3.97 -7.42
C THR A 257 1.94 5.01 -8.42
N PHE A 258 1.62 4.57 -9.65
CA PHE A 258 1.10 5.46 -10.69
C PHE A 258 -0.28 6.04 -10.33
N GLN A 259 -1.15 5.22 -9.69
CA GLN A 259 -2.43 5.69 -9.16
C GLN A 259 -2.25 6.77 -8.09
N MET A 260 -1.33 6.56 -7.13
CA MET A 260 -1.05 7.55 -6.07
C MET A 260 -0.57 8.88 -6.67
N ALA A 261 0.40 8.83 -7.59
CA ALA A 261 0.90 10.03 -8.26
C ALA A 261 -0.22 10.79 -9.00
N LYS A 262 -1.10 10.08 -9.72
CA LYS A 262 -2.27 10.67 -10.38
C LYS A 262 -3.22 11.35 -9.38
N ILE A 263 -3.49 10.71 -8.24
CA ILE A 263 -4.35 11.28 -7.19
C ILE A 263 -3.74 12.57 -6.64
N LEU A 264 -2.45 12.56 -6.30
CA LEU A 264 -1.76 13.73 -5.76
C LEU A 264 -1.68 14.87 -6.79
N ASN A 265 -1.39 14.57 -8.05
CA ASN A 265 -1.41 15.57 -9.12
C ASN A 265 -2.79 16.23 -9.24
N ASN A 266 -3.88 15.44 -9.18
CA ASN A 266 -5.23 15.97 -9.22
C ASN A 266 -5.56 16.83 -7.99
N MET A 267 -5.20 16.37 -6.79
CA MET A 267 -5.43 17.10 -5.53
C MET A 267 -4.66 18.42 -5.50
N ASN A 268 -3.43 18.43 -6.01
CA ASN A 268 -2.60 19.61 -6.16
C ASN A 268 -2.92 20.43 -7.43
N LYS A 269 -3.99 20.08 -8.16
CA LYS A 269 -4.42 20.78 -9.39
C LYS A 269 -3.30 20.92 -10.44
N ASN A 270 -2.41 19.94 -10.51
CA ASN A 270 -1.21 19.93 -11.36
C ASN A 270 -0.28 21.14 -11.15
N ASP A 271 -0.22 21.70 -9.93
CA ASP A 271 0.75 22.72 -9.57
C ASP A 271 2.17 22.20 -9.81
N SER A 272 2.95 22.95 -10.61
CA SER A 272 4.34 22.62 -10.97
C SER A 272 5.25 22.35 -9.76
N GLN A 273 4.98 22.95 -8.61
CA GLN A 273 5.75 22.71 -7.38
C GLN A 273 5.61 21.27 -6.88
N TRP A 274 4.42 20.67 -7.03
CA TRP A 274 4.06 19.36 -6.49
C TRP A 274 3.85 18.29 -7.57
N LYS A 275 3.98 18.67 -8.84
CA LYS A 275 3.67 17.80 -9.97
C LYS A 275 4.61 16.61 -10.04
N ILE A 276 4.06 15.41 -10.16
CA ILE A 276 4.81 14.17 -10.34
C ILE A 276 4.67 13.78 -11.81
N ASP A 277 5.73 13.98 -12.58
CA ASP A 277 5.80 13.56 -13.98
C ASP A 277 6.68 12.31 -14.10
N PHE A 278 6.21 11.32 -14.85
CA PHE A 278 6.99 10.13 -15.17
C PHE A 278 7.66 10.30 -16.53
N ILE A 279 8.93 9.93 -16.60
CA ILE A 279 9.72 9.89 -17.84
C ILE A 279 10.26 8.47 -18.05
N PRO A 280 10.57 8.08 -19.29
CA PRO A 280 11.18 6.78 -19.58
C PRO A 280 12.50 6.59 -18.82
N TRP A 281 12.68 5.41 -18.24
CA TRP A 281 13.98 4.98 -17.72
C TRP A 281 14.62 4.01 -18.71
N ILE A 282 15.79 4.37 -19.23
CA ILE A 282 16.55 3.49 -20.11
C ILE A 282 17.29 2.48 -19.25
N GLN A 283 16.75 1.25 -19.20
CA GLN A 283 17.30 0.18 -18.38
C GLN A 283 18.61 -0.39 -18.93
N HIS A 284 18.69 -0.51 -20.25
CA HIS A 284 19.87 -0.97 -20.97
C HIS A 284 20.15 -0.11 -22.21
N SER A 285 21.43 0.12 -22.47
CA SER A 285 21.93 0.78 -23.69
C SER A 285 22.84 -0.19 -24.47
N PRO A 286 22.79 -0.22 -25.82
CA PRO A 286 23.65 -1.14 -26.60
C PRO A 286 25.15 -0.87 -26.41
N ASN A 287 25.53 0.36 -26.07
CA ASN A 287 26.92 0.78 -25.92
C ASN A 287 27.43 0.72 -24.46
N GLU A 288 26.69 0.10 -23.54
CA GLU A 288 27.18 -0.18 -22.19
C GLU A 288 28.52 -0.93 -22.25
N LEU A 289 29.52 -0.47 -21.49
CA LEU A 289 30.85 -1.07 -21.44
C LEU A 289 30.91 -2.14 -20.36
N TYR A 290 31.21 -3.37 -20.74
CA TYR A 290 31.35 -4.48 -19.81
C TYR A 290 32.81 -4.93 -19.79
N ALA A 291 33.56 -4.54 -18.77
CA ALA A 291 34.92 -5.02 -18.50
C ALA A 291 34.95 -6.21 -17.54
N GLN A 292 33.93 -6.36 -16.70
CA GLN A 292 33.74 -7.51 -15.82
C GLN A 292 33.13 -8.69 -16.61
N GLY A 293 33.70 -9.88 -16.46
CA GLY A 293 33.19 -11.12 -17.08
C GLY A 293 33.38 -11.19 -18.60
N THR A 294 34.29 -10.39 -19.14
CA THR A 294 34.54 -10.29 -20.58
C THR A 294 36.02 -10.13 -20.88
N ARG A 295 36.39 -10.55 -22.10
CA ARG A 295 37.69 -10.31 -22.70
C ARG A 295 37.65 -9.01 -23.49
N ARG A 296 38.78 -8.29 -23.44
CA ARG A 296 38.99 -7.13 -24.31
C ARG A 296 39.07 -7.56 -25.77
N HIS A 297 38.68 -6.67 -26.67
CA HIS A 297 38.96 -6.79 -28.09
C HIS A 297 40.47 -6.87 -28.34
N PRO A 298 40.92 -7.39 -29.50
CA PRO A 298 42.35 -7.44 -29.85
C PRO A 298 43.05 -6.07 -29.83
N ASP A 299 42.31 -4.99 -30.05
CA ASP A 299 42.79 -3.61 -29.99
C ASP A 299 42.78 -3.00 -28.56
N GLY A 300 42.43 -3.80 -27.55
CA GLY A 300 42.37 -3.41 -26.15
C GLY A 300 41.06 -2.77 -25.70
N ARG A 301 40.10 -2.52 -26.61
CA ARG A 301 38.80 -1.94 -26.25
C ARG A 301 38.02 -2.86 -25.32
N ILE A 302 37.25 -2.24 -24.43
CA ILE A 302 36.23 -2.91 -23.63
C ILE A 302 35.04 -3.19 -24.55
N PRO A 303 34.52 -4.43 -24.56
CA PRO A 303 33.38 -4.76 -25.39
C PRO A 303 32.10 -4.08 -24.88
N THR A 304 31.23 -3.71 -25.82
CA THR A 304 29.90 -3.21 -25.50
C THR A 304 28.92 -4.36 -25.27
N ARG A 305 27.79 -4.08 -24.62
CA ARG A 305 26.67 -5.03 -24.51
C ARG A 305 26.26 -5.60 -25.87
N ALA A 306 26.06 -4.75 -26.88
CA ALA A 306 25.67 -5.20 -28.21
C ALA A 306 26.74 -6.07 -28.88
N GLU A 307 28.02 -5.69 -28.78
CA GLU A 307 29.14 -6.49 -29.30
C GLU A 307 29.18 -7.89 -28.65
N ILE A 308 28.88 -7.99 -27.34
CA ILE A 308 28.82 -9.27 -26.62
C ILE A 308 27.62 -10.13 -27.06
N GLU A 309 26.49 -9.51 -27.39
CA GLU A 309 25.32 -10.22 -27.91
C GLU A 309 25.56 -10.75 -29.33
N GLU A 310 26.30 -10.00 -30.15
CA GLU A 310 26.70 -10.41 -31.50
C GLU A 310 27.81 -11.47 -31.50
N ASP A 311 28.80 -11.31 -30.62
CA ASP A 311 29.92 -12.24 -30.43
C ASP A 311 30.02 -12.72 -28.96
N PRO A 312 29.34 -13.83 -28.62
CA PRO A 312 29.45 -14.43 -27.29
C PRO A 312 30.86 -14.88 -26.91
N SER A 313 31.80 -14.99 -27.85
CA SER A 313 33.20 -15.31 -27.56
C SER A 313 33.92 -14.18 -26.81
N LEU A 314 33.33 -12.98 -26.73
CA LEU A 314 33.83 -11.89 -25.90
C LEU A 314 33.57 -12.13 -24.40
N LYS A 315 32.66 -13.03 -24.03
CA LYS A 315 32.47 -13.41 -22.62
C LYS A 315 33.64 -14.26 -22.13
N ASP A 316 33.93 -14.15 -20.83
CA ASP A 316 34.78 -15.13 -20.18
C ASP A 316 34.14 -16.52 -20.26
N PRO A 317 34.95 -17.59 -20.43
CA PRO A 317 34.40 -18.94 -20.43
C PRO A 317 33.72 -19.22 -19.08
N PRO A 318 32.61 -19.98 -19.06
CA PRO A 318 31.96 -20.37 -17.81
C PRO A 318 32.96 -21.10 -16.91
N GLU A 319 32.93 -20.81 -15.60
CA GLU A 319 33.85 -21.43 -14.63
C GLU A 319 33.64 -22.95 -14.55
N MET A 320 32.42 -23.42 -14.80
CA MET A 320 32.06 -24.83 -14.76
C MET A 320 31.14 -25.27 -15.91
N THR A 321 31.43 -26.43 -16.52
CA THR A 321 30.65 -26.97 -17.66
C THR A 321 30.28 -28.45 -17.49
N SER A 322 30.23 -28.96 -16.25
CA SER A 322 29.92 -30.37 -16.00
C SER A 322 28.45 -30.69 -16.33
N ALA A 323 28.16 -31.95 -16.65
CA ALA A 323 26.77 -32.38 -16.90
C ALA A 323 25.87 -32.17 -15.67
N GLU A 324 26.44 -32.29 -14.47
CA GLU A 324 25.76 -32.06 -13.20
C GLU A 324 25.44 -30.58 -12.98
N TYR A 325 26.37 -29.67 -13.31
CA TYR A 325 26.13 -28.22 -13.30
C TYR A 325 24.96 -27.87 -14.22
N SER A 326 25.02 -28.27 -15.49
CA SER A 326 23.97 -27.97 -16.47
C SER A 326 22.61 -28.54 -16.08
N ASN A 327 22.57 -29.73 -15.46
CA ASN A 327 21.32 -30.32 -14.99
C ASN A 327 20.76 -29.59 -13.75
N THR A 328 21.61 -29.16 -12.82
CA THR A 328 21.19 -28.39 -11.63
C THR A 328 20.69 -27.01 -12.03
N GLU A 329 21.43 -26.30 -12.88
CA GLU A 329 21.06 -24.98 -13.41
C GLU A 329 19.71 -25.05 -14.16
N LYS A 330 19.50 -26.08 -14.97
CA LYS A 330 18.23 -26.31 -15.68
C LYS A 330 17.04 -26.51 -14.71
N GLN A 331 17.25 -27.23 -13.59
CA GLN A 331 16.20 -27.42 -12.58
C GLN A 331 15.87 -26.10 -11.86
N MET A 332 16.88 -25.31 -11.49
CA MET A 332 16.69 -23.98 -10.91
C MET A 332 15.95 -23.05 -11.87
N LYS A 333 16.38 -22.96 -13.14
CA LYS A 333 15.71 -22.16 -14.18
C LYS A 333 14.26 -22.56 -14.41
N LYS A 334 13.91 -23.85 -14.27
CA LYS A 334 12.52 -24.32 -14.38
C LYS A 334 11.61 -23.77 -13.28
N ILE A 335 12.17 -23.40 -12.13
CA ILE A 335 11.42 -22.74 -11.05
C ILE A 335 11.45 -21.23 -11.27
N LEU A 336 12.64 -20.66 -11.38
CA LEU A 336 12.90 -19.21 -11.31
C LEU A 336 12.60 -18.44 -12.58
N LYS A 337 12.57 -19.11 -13.74
CA LYS A 337 12.39 -18.51 -15.06
C LYS A 337 11.27 -19.18 -15.86
N ASP A 338 10.33 -19.84 -15.18
CA ASP A 338 9.12 -20.34 -15.84
C ASP A 338 8.25 -19.17 -16.30
N GLU A 339 8.08 -19.03 -17.60
CA GLU A 339 7.40 -17.90 -18.22
C GLU A 339 5.96 -17.73 -17.72
N LYS A 340 5.22 -18.84 -17.56
CA LYS A 340 3.85 -18.81 -17.05
C LYS A 340 3.80 -18.28 -15.61
N THR A 341 4.75 -18.71 -14.79
CA THR A 341 4.89 -18.24 -13.40
C THR A 341 5.18 -16.74 -13.39
N LEU A 342 6.19 -16.28 -14.14
CA LEU A 342 6.52 -14.85 -14.26
C LEU A 342 5.29 -14.04 -14.72
N LYS A 343 4.66 -14.44 -15.84
CA LYS A 343 3.41 -13.85 -16.36
C LYS A 343 2.30 -13.78 -15.31
N SER A 344 2.24 -14.72 -14.35
CA SER A 344 1.28 -14.67 -13.24
C SER A 344 1.65 -13.63 -12.18
N LEU A 345 2.95 -13.46 -11.88
CA LEU A 345 3.45 -12.44 -10.94
C LEU A 345 3.13 -11.04 -11.45
N GLN A 346 3.38 -10.73 -12.73
CA GLN A 346 3.09 -9.38 -13.25
C GLN A 346 1.58 -9.09 -13.29
N ARG A 347 0.73 -10.12 -13.54
CA ARG A 347 -0.72 -9.95 -13.51
C ARG A 347 -1.28 -9.79 -12.10
N ASP A 348 -0.81 -10.59 -11.15
CA ASP A 348 -1.42 -10.72 -9.82
C ASP A 348 -0.43 -11.27 -8.79
N VAL A 349 0.49 -10.40 -8.34
CA VAL A 349 1.58 -10.79 -7.44
C VAL A 349 1.11 -11.42 -6.12
N TRP A 350 -0.06 -11.04 -5.60
CA TRP A 350 -0.59 -11.59 -4.35
C TRP A 350 -0.99 -13.05 -4.48
N ARG A 351 -1.70 -13.41 -5.56
CA ARG A 351 -2.08 -14.82 -5.80
C ARG A 351 -0.88 -15.65 -6.24
N ALA A 352 0.08 -15.04 -6.95
CA ALA A 352 1.35 -15.68 -7.25
C ALA A 352 2.15 -15.97 -5.97
N HIS A 353 2.21 -15.02 -5.02
CA HIS A 353 2.85 -15.21 -3.71
C HIS A 353 2.21 -16.38 -2.97
N LYS A 354 0.88 -16.39 -2.84
CA LYS A 354 0.17 -17.51 -2.21
C LYS A 354 0.48 -18.86 -2.87
N THR A 355 0.55 -18.88 -4.20
CA THR A 355 0.89 -20.09 -4.97
C THR A 355 2.31 -20.57 -4.66
N ALA A 356 3.28 -19.66 -4.55
CA ALA A 356 4.65 -20.00 -4.18
C ALA A 356 4.74 -20.56 -2.76
N MET A 357 4.01 -19.97 -1.80
CA MET A 357 3.90 -20.50 -0.43
C MET A 357 3.30 -21.91 -0.43
N ASP A 358 2.19 -22.12 -1.16
CA ASP A 358 1.52 -23.43 -1.26
C ASP A 358 2.37 -24.52 -1.93
N GLN A 359 3.36 -24.12 -2.72
CA GLN A 359 4.34 -25.02 -3.33
C GLN A 359 5.53 -25.35 -2.41
N GLY A 360 5.58 -24.77 -1.21
CA GLY A 360 6.69 -24.94 -0.26
C GLY A 360 7.96 -24.22 -0.71
N LEU A 361 7.85 -23.18 -1.55
CA LEU A 361 9.03 -22.43 -2.01
C LEU A 361 9.64 -21.55 -0.90
N ASP A 362 8.91 -21.29 0.17
CA ASP A 362 9.41 -20.61 1.37
C ASP A 362 10.11 -21.56 2.35
N ASP A 363 9.94 -22.89 2.20
CA ASP A 363 10.52 -23.89 3.12
C ASP A 363 12.02 -24.13 2.90
N TRP A 364 12.56 -23.67 1.77
CA TRP A 364 13.91 -23.97 1.32
C TRP A 364 14.66 -22.70 0.93
N SER A 365 15.91 -22.60 1.36
CA SER A 365 16.87 -21.78 0.62
C SER A 365 17.18 -22.46 -0.71
N GLU A 366 17.57 -21.68 -1.70
CA GLU A 366 17.98 -22.20 -3.00
C GLU A 366 19.16 -23.17 -2.88
N GLN A 367 20.12 -22.84 -2.02
CA GLN A 367 21.26 -23.72 -1.69
C GLN A 367 20.79 -25.06 -1.11
N ALA A 368 19.85 -25.04 -0.16
CA ALA A 368 19.32 -26.26 0.45
C ALA A 368 18.52 -27.11 -0.55
N MET A 369 17.73 -26.48 -1.43
CA MET A 369 17.02 -27.16 -2.52
C MET A 369 18.00 -27.90 -3.44
N MET A 370 19.05 -27.22 -3.91
CA MET A 370 20.07 -27.83 -4.76
C MET A 370 20.78 -29.01 -4.08
N ARG A 371 21.19 -28.85 -2.81
CA ARG A 371 21.91 -29.90 -2.06
C ARG A 371 21.03 -31.10 -1.73
N HIS A 372 19.82 -30.85 -1.23
CA HIS A 372 19.02 -31.89 -0.59
C HIS A 372 17.91 -32.44 -1.46
N VAL A 373 17.39 -31.65 -2.41
CA VAL A 373 16.33 -32.10 -3.33
C VAL A 373 16.94 -32.51 -4.67
N PHE A 374 17.74 -31.64 -5.29
CA PHE A 374 18.36 -31.94 -6.61
C PHE A 374 19.59 -32.84 -6.50
N LYS A 375 20.12 -33.03 -5.29
CA LYS A 375 21.30 -33.85 -4.98
C LYS A 375 22.58 -33.36 -5.69
N ALA A 376 22.65 -32.08 -6.04
CA ALA A 376 23.85 -31.46 -6.62
C ALA A 376 24.98 -31.43 -5.58
N SER A 377 26.23 -31.68 -5.97
CA SER A 377 27.42 -31.66 -5.12
C SER A 377 27.64 -30.29 -4.47
N GLN A 378 28.46 -30.25 -3.41
CA GLN A 378 28.77 -29.00 -2.71
C GLN A 378 29.39 -27.96 -3.66
N ASN A 379 30.35 -28.37 -4.49
CA ASN A 379 31.03 -27.48 -5.42
C ASN A 379 30.07 -26.87 -6.46
N ILE A 380 29.16 -27.67 -7.03
CA ILE A 380 28.19 -27.17 -8.01
C ILE A 380 27.13 -26.30 -7.37
N THR A 381 26.72 -26.64 -6.15
CA THR A 381 25.76 -25.82 -5.41
C THR A 381 26.37 -24.45 -5.10
N ASP A 382 27.62 -24.42 -4.63
CA ASP A 382 28.34 -23.19 -4.29
C ASP A 382 28.52 -22.30 -5.53
N GLU A 383 28.98 -22.88 -6.64
CA GLU A 383 29.09 -22.20 -7.94
C GLU A 383 27.77 -21.52 -8.36
N ILE A 384 26.67 -22.27 -8.39
CA ILE A 384 25.38 -21.73 -8.85
C ILE A 384 24.86 -20.69 -7.87
N TRP A 385 24.92 -20.97 -6.56
CA TRP A 385 24.38 -20.11 -5.52
C TRP A 385 25.13 -18.76 -5.45
N THR A 386 26.46 -18.77 -5.52
CA THR A 386 27.27 -17.54 -5.46
C THR A 386 27.21 -16.69 -6.74
N SER A 387 26.68 -17.23 -7.85
CA SER A 387 26.45 -16.48 -9.09
C SER A 387 25.23 -15.55 -9.05
N SER A 388 24.32 -15.77 -8.11
CA SER A 388 23.14 -14.94 -7.86
C SER A 388 23.32 -14.15 -6.56
N ASP A 389 22.61 -13.04 -6.44
CA ASP A 389 22.56 -12.28 -5.20
C ASP A 389 21.47 -12.83 -4.26
N TYR A 390 20.74 -13.89 -4.62
CA TYR A 390 19.51 -14.36 -3.97
C TYR A 390 19.62 -15.73 -3.28
N ASP A 391 18.96 -15.84 -2.12
CA ASP A 391 18.99 -17.03 -1.26
C ASP A 391 17.66 -17.77 -1.19
N VAL A 392 16.56 -17.09 -1.49
CA VAL A 392 15.18 -17.58 -1.34
C VAL A 392 14.39 -17.37 -2.62
N PHE A 393 13.61 -18.39 -2.98
CA PHE A 393 12.94 -18.47 -4.28
C PHE A 393 11.98 -17.31 -4.56
N TRP A 394 11.22 -16.85 -3.56
CA TRP A 394 10.23 -15.80 -3.79
C TRP A 394 10.88 -14.45 -4.12
N ASP A 395 11.95 -14.09 -3.41
CA ASP A 395 12.70 -12.85 -3.67
C ASP A 395 13.32 -12.88 -5.08
N GLU A 396 13.91 -14.02 -5.47
CA GLU A 396 14.46 -14.16 -6.83
C GLU A 396 13.37 -14.22 -7.91
N LEU A 397 12.24 -14.91 -7.68
CA LEU A 397 11.11 -14.92 -8.63
C LEU A 397 10.59 -13.52 -8.90
N HIS A 398 10.40 -12.73 -7.85
CA HIS A 398 9.95 -11.35 -7.98
C HIS A 398 11.02 -10.43 -8.58
N HIS A 399 12.31 -10.69 -8.32
CA HIS A 399 13.40 -10.01 -9.01
C HIS A 399 13.37 -10.35 -10.51
N ASN A 400 13.36 -11.63 -10.87
CA ASN A 400 13.39 -12.11 -12.24
C ASN A 400 12.17 -11.64 -13.04
N SER A 401 10.98 -11.54 -12.41
CA SER A 401 9.79 -11.00 -13.08
C SER A 401 9.96 -9.53 -13.47
N ASN A 402 10.79 -8.77 -12.74
CA ASN A 402 11.01 -7.33 -12.96
C ASN A 402 12.29 -7.05 -13.76
N LEU A 403 13.43 -7.56 -13.31
CA LEU A 403 14.78 -7.23 -13.80
C LEU A 403 15.38 -8.29 -14.71
N GLY A 404 14.89 -9.54 -14.67
CA GLY A 404 15.38 -10.64 -15.51
C GLY A 404 14.95 -10.56 -16.98
N LEU A 405 14.06 -9.62 -17.32
CA LEU A 405 13.45 -9.44 -18.65
C LEU A 405 14.12 -8.26 -19.35
N ASP A 406 15.40 -8.43 -19.66
CA ASP A 406 16.31 -7.34 -20.07
C ASP A 406 16.40 -7.09 -21.59
N GLY A 407 15.54 -7.74 -22.39
CA GLY A 407 15.53 -7.59 -23.84
C GLY A 407 16.66 -8.31 -24.60
N SER A 408 17.67 -8.86 -23.93
CA SER A 408 18.75 -9.60 -24.61
C SER A 408 18.24 -10.82 -25.37
N LYS A 409 19.01 -11.31 -26.36
CA LYS A 409 18.63 -12.44 -27.22
C LYS A 409 18.06 -13.66 -26.47
N ASP A 410 18.64 -14.01 -25.32
CA ASP A 410 18.26 -15.17 -24.51
C ASP A 410 17.18 -14.85 -23.45
N SER A 411 16.77 -13.59 -23.33
CA SER A 411 15.72 -13.16 -22.42
C SER A 411 14.32 -13.55 -22.91
N LEU A 412 13.41 -13.85 -21.99
CA LEU A 412 12.01 -14.15 -22.29
C LEU A 412 11.23 -12.94 -22.81
N GLY A 413 11.70 -11.73 -22.49
CA GLY A 413 10.98 -10.49 -22.78
C GLY A 413 11.81 -9.25 -22.47
N GLU A 414 11.17 -8.10 -22.60
CA GLU A 414 11.76 -6.80 -22.28
C GLU A 414 10.80 -5.98 -21.42
N THR A 415 11.30 -5.51 -20.28
CA THR A 415 10.56 -4.61 -19.38
C THR A 415 10.76 -3.15 -19.81
N GLU A 416 9.65 -2.43 -19.97
CA GLU A 416 9.63 -0.98 -20.05
C GLU A 416 9.64 -0.37 -18.65
N TRP A 417 10.48 0.64 -18.44
CA TRP A 417 10.69 1.28 -17.15
C TRP A 417 10.35 2.76 -17.19
N LEU A 418 9.94 3.28 -16.03
CA LEU A 418 9.73 4.70 -15.78
C LEU A 418 10.56 5.16 -14.58
N CYS A 419 10.89 6.44 -14.52
CA CYS A 419 11.33 7.13 -13.31
C CYS A 419 10.56 8.45 -13.15
N ILE A 420 10.81 9.18 -12.06
CA ILE A 420 10.16 10.47 -11.80
C ILE A 420 11.11 11.59 -12.22
N ASP A 421 10.63 12.49 -13.08
CA ASP A 421 11.37 13.66 -13.51
C ASP A 421 11.65 14.59 -12.32
N GLY A 422 12.91 15.03 -12.15
CA GLY A 422 13.36 15.77 -10.98
C GLY A 422 13.40 14.97 -9.66
N GLY A 423 13.14 13.66 -9.71
CA GLY A 423 13.41 12.69 -8.66
C GLY A 423 12.26 12.26 -7.75
N PHE A 424 12.43 11.14 -7.06
CA PHE A 424 11.43 10.45 -6.24
C PHE A 424 10.98 11.24 -5.00
N ASN A 425 11.75 12.21 -4.51
CA ASN A 425 11.26 13.11 -3.47
C ASN A 425 9.98 13.83 -3.89
N ARG A 426 9.76 14.10 -5.19
CA ARG A 426 8.54 14.73 -5.68
C ARG A 426 7.27 13.95 -5.31
N LEU A 427 7.36 12.61 -5.27
CA LEU A 427 6.23 11.78 -4.85
C LEU A 427 5.90 11.97 -3.37
N SER A 428 6.89 12.06 -2.48
CA SER A 428 6.63 12.32 -1.05
C SER A 428 6.26 13.77 -0.78
N ASP A 429 6.87 14.72 -1.48
CA ASP A 429 6.68 16.15 -1.28
C ASP A 429 5.27 16.60 -1.71
N ALA A 430 4.70 15.94 -2.72
CA ALA A 430 3.33 16.20 -3.17
C ALA A 430 2.24 15.94 -2.10
N PHE A 431 2.56 15.22 -1.01
CA PHE A 431 1.66 15.08 0.14
C PHE A 431 1.64 16.31 1.04
N LEU A 432 2.71 17.12 1.05
CA LEU A 432 2.90 18.19 2.02
C LEU A 432 1.73 19.19 2.09
N PRO A 433 1.12 19.64 0.97
CA PRO A 433 -0.05 20.52 1.03
C PRO A 433 -1.26 19.93 1.76
N HIS A 434 -1.32 18.60 1.93
CA HIS A 434 -2.46 17.87 2.48
C HIS A 434 -2.24 17.35 3.90
N VAL A 435 -0.99 17.32 4.37
CA VAL A 435 -0.62 16.70 5.67
C VAL A 435 0.11 17.65 6.63
N ARG A 436 0.59 18.81 6.17
CA ARG A 436 1.43 19.73 6.95
C ARG A 436 0.81 20.18 8.27
N ASP A 437 -0.50 20.33 8.34
CA ASP A 437 -1.23 20.75 9.54
C ASP A 437 -1.29 19.65 10.62
N ARG A 438 -0.97 18.40 10.25
CA ARG A 438 -0.98 17.19 11.08
C ARG A 438 0.35 16.44 11.03
N LEU A 439 1.43 17.12 10.65
CA LEU A 439 2.78 16.57 10.56
C LEU A 439 3.68 17.19 11.62
N THR A 440 4.25 16.35 12.47
CA THR A 440 5.31 16.73 13.40
C THR A 440 6.65 16.12 12.96
N LEU A 441 7.60 16.97 12.59
CA LEU A 441 8.98 16.61 12.25
C LEU A 441 9.88 16.65 13.50
N ASN A 442 11.09 16.10 13.38
CA ASN A 442 12.12 16.10 14.43
C ASN A 442 11.67 15.45 15.75
N ARG A 443 10.77 14.46 15.69
CA ARG A 443 10.25 13.75 16.86
C ARG A 443 10.49 12.25 16.73
N LYS A 444 11.64 11.82 17.23
CA LYS A 444 12.03 10.40 17.27
C LYS A 444 11.34 9.69 18.44
N ILE A 445 10.32 8.90 18.15
CA ILE A 445 9.65 8.03 19.14
C ILE A 445 10.65 7.01 19.68
N ARG A 446 10.65 6.83 21.00
CA ARG A 446 11.56 5.96 21.74
C ARG A 446 10.84 4.88 22.54
N LYS A 447 9.56 5.07 22.78
CA LYS A 447 8.77 4.15 23.59
C LYS A 447 7.32 4.16 23.14
N LEU A 448 6.74 2.97 23.06
CA LEU A 448 5.32 2.71 22.85
C LEU A 448 4.81 1.92 24.06
N GLU A 449 3.70 2.34 24.64
CA GLU A 449 3.07 1.64 25.76
C GLU A 449 1.58 1.44 25.50
N SER A 450 1.07 0.28 25.90
CA SER A 450 -0.37 0.04 26.03
C SER A 450 -0.83 0.62 27.37
N VAL A 451 -1.70 1.62 27.33
CA VAL A 451 -2.24 2.29 28.52
C VAL A 451 -3.76 2.16 28.55
N LYS A 452 -4.35 2.25 29.75
CA LYS A 452 -5.81 2.30 29.91
C LYS A 452 -6.25 3.75 30.00
N GLY A 453 -7.11 4.17 29.07
CA GLY A 453 -7.76 5.47 29.12
C GLY A 453 -8.67 5.59 30.34
N SER A 454 -9.05 6.82 30.69
CA SER A 454 -10.00 7.11 31.78
C SER A 454 -11.38 6.46 31.57
N ASP A 455 -11.70 6.10 30.34
CA ASP A 455 -12.91 5.40 29.90
C ASP A 455 -12.77 3.86 29.97
N GLY A 456 -11.61 3.33 30.38
CA GLY A 456 -11.31 1.91 30.48
C GLY A 456 -10.86 1.26 29.16
N HIS A 457 -10.88 2.00 28.04
CA HIS A 457 -10.42 1.50 26.75
C HIS A 457 -8.89 1.46 26.69
N THR A 458 -8.35 0.47 25.96
CA THR A 458 -6.92 0.43 25.67
C THR A 458 -6.59 1.58 24.71
N ARG A 459 -5.50 2.29 24.98
CA ARG A 459 -4.89 3.32 24.15
C ARG A 459 -3.40 3.06 24.03
N THR A 460 -2.75 3.76 23.13
CA THR A 460 -1.31 3.79 22.96
C THR A 460 -0.74 5.08 23.54
N ARG A 461 0.39 5.00 24.24
CA ARG A 461 1.19 6.16 24.66
C ARG A 461 2.52 6.12 23.94
N LEU A 462 2.79 7.16 23.17
CA LEU A 462 4.07 7.36 22.49
C LEU A 462 4.91 8.33 23.30
N SER A 463 6.17 7.98 23.55
CA SER A 463 7.12 8.85 24.26
C SER A 463 8.39 9.10 23.47
N TRP A 464 8.91 10.31 23.58
CA TRP A 464 10.13 10.79 22.93
C TRP A 464 10.95 11.64 23.88
N TYR A 465 12.20 11.88 23.52
CA TYR A 465 13.04 12.86 24.20
C TYR A 465 12.96 14.20 23.46
N PRO A 466 12.86 15.34 24.15
CA PRO A 466 12.83 16.65 23.51
C PRO A 466 14.10 16.92 22.68
N ASN A 467 15.24 16.43 23.13
CA ASN A 467 16.51 16.46 22.40
C ASN A 467 17.50 15.42 22.97
N VAL A 468 18.68 15.29 22.37
CA VAL A 468 19.70 14.31 22.79
C VAL A 468 20.25 14.54 24.21
N SER A 469 20.29 15.79 24.68
CA SER A 469 20.79 16.14 26.01
C SER A 469 19.73 16.02 27.12
N ASN A 470 18.47 16.26 26.78
CA ASN A 470 17.34 16.13 27.70
C ASN A 470 16.70 14.74 27.55
N ARG A 471 17.08 13.83 28.43
CA ARG A 471 16.62 12.44 28.45
C ARG A 471 15.38 12.21 29.32
N THR A 472 14.58 13.24 29.58
CA THR A 472 13.26 13.11 30.22
C THR A 472 12.21 12.92 29.14
N PHE A 473 11.33 11.93 29.30
CA PHE A 473 10.27 11.67 28.34
C PHE A 473 9.23 12.79 28.32
N GLU A 474 8.88 13.21 27.11
CA GLU A 474 7.56 13.74 26.80
C GLU A 474 6.71 12.62 26.20
N SER A 475 5.39 12.70 26.37
CA SER A 475 4.47 11.66 25.89
C SER A 475 3.16 12.24 25.39
N LYS A 476 2.52 11.53 24.47
CA LYS A 476 1.14 11.78 24.04
C LYS A 476 0.40 10.46 23.84
N GLU A 477 -0.88 10.46 24.17
CA GLU A 477 -1.75 9.29 24.05
C GLU A 477 -2.63 9.38 22.81
N TYR A 478 -2.88 8.22 22.20
CA TYR A 478 -3.70 8.03 21.02
C TYR A 478 -4.50 6.75 21.16
N ASP A 479 -5.69 6.69 20.58
CA ASP A 479 -6.50 5.46 20.61
C ASP A 479 -5.83 4.33 19.83
N TYR A 480 -5.18 4.64 18.70
CA TYR A 480 -4.39 3.70 17.90
C TYR A 480 -3.04 4.27 17.46
N THR A 481 -2.06 3.40 17.27
CA THR A 481 -0.79 3.71 16.62
C THR A 481 -0.62 2.88 15.34
N ILE A 482 -0.35 3.53 14.22
CA ILE A 482 0.16 2.91 13.01
C ILE A 482 1.68 3.11 12.98
N MET A 483 2.43 2.03 13.15
CA MET A 483 3.89 2.03 13.16
C MET A 483 4.42 1.81 11.74
N ALA A 484 4.87 2.87 11.07
CA ALA A 484 5.46 2.81 9.74
C ALA A 484 7.01 2.77 9.76
N ALA A 485 7.63 2.87 10.94
CA ALA A 485 9.05 2.70 11.11
C ALA A 485 9.47 1.24 10.83
N PRO A 486 10.60 1.01 10.12
CA PRO A 486 11.09 -0.35 9.86
C PRO A 486 11.51 -1.04 11.15
N PHE A 487 11.48 -2.38 11.17
CA PHE A 487 11.87 -3.15 12.36
C PHE A 487 13.32 -2.91 12.81
N THR A 488 14.21 -2.54 11.90
CA THR A 488 15.55 -2.07 12.24
C THR A 488 15.55 -0.92 13.24
N MET A 489 14.55 -0.03 13.18
CA MET A 489 14.40 1.11 14.10
C MET A 489 13.53 0.79 15.30
N THR A 490 12.49 -0.03 15.16
CA THR A 490 11.63 -0.39 16.29
C THR A 490 12.38 -1.24 17.33
N ARG A 491 13.45 -1.97 16.93
CA ARG A 491 14.40 -2.64 17.82
C ARG A 491 15.05 -1.72 18.87
N PHE A 492 15.14 -0.42 18.59
CA PHE A 492 15.70 0.58 19.51
C PHE A 492 14.64 1.33 20.32
N MET A 493 13.38 0.89 20.26
CA MET A 493 12.28 1.42 21.05
C MET A 493 11.96 0.48 22.22
N ASP A 494 11.53 1.07 23.33
CA ASP A 494 10.88 0.32 24.41
C ASP A 494 9.45 0.00 23.96
N LEU A 495 9.20 -1.25 23.57
CA LEU A 495 7.91 -1.71 23.04
C LEU A 495 7.14 -2.56 24.07
N PRO A 496 5.79 -2.63 24.01
CA PRO A 496 5.05 -3.62 24.77
C PRO A 496 5.40 -5.02 24.25
N LYS A 497 5.18 -6.04 25.08
CA LYS A 497 5.39 -7.43 24.66
C LYS A 497 4.27 -7.84 23.70
N PHE A 498 4.61 -8.09 22.45
CA PHE A 498 3.66 -8.59 21.44
C PHE A 498 3.56 -10.12 21.50
N SER A 499 2.79 -10.72 20.59
CA SER A 499 2.80 -12.15 20.36
C SER A 499 4.22 -12.64 20.08
N SER A 500 4.50 -13.90 20.43
CA SER A 500 5.84 -14.45 20.27
C SER A 500 6.33 -14.41 18.81
N ILE A 501 5.43 -14.46 17.83
CA ILE A 501 5.78 -14.37 16.42
C ILE A 501 6.20 -12.94 16.07
N LEU A 502 5.42 -11.93 16.47
CA LEU A 502 5.73 -10.53 16.18
C LEU A 502 6.97 -10.02 16.94
N ASP A 503 7.14 -10.41 18.21
CA ASP A 503 8.37 -10.16 18.98
C ASP A 503 9.60 -10.75 18.25
N ARG A 504 9.50 -11.98 17.74
CA ARG A 504 10.59 -12.60 16.97
C ARG A 504 10.83 -11.89 15.65
N ALA A 505 9.78 -11.49 14.92
CA ALA A 505 9.93 -10.75 13.66
C ALA A 505 10.69 -9.42 13.88
N ILE A 506 10.38 -8.72 14.97
CA ILE A 506 11.04 -7.46 15.35
C ILE A 506 12.46 -7.71 15.88
N SER A 507 12.74 -8.84 16.51
CA SER A 507 14.04 -9.13 17.15
C SER A 507 15.24 -9.04 16.19
N GLU A 508 16.44 -8.97 16.76
CA GLU A 508 17.72 -8.95 16.02
C GLU A 508 17.85 -10.14 15.03
N ALA A 509 17.47 -11.34 15.45
CA ALA A 509 17.52 -12.56 14.64
C ALA A 509 16.26 -12.75 13.78
N GLY A 510 15.33 -11.80 13.81
CA GLY A 510 14.03 -11.86 13.15
C GLY A 510 14.08 -11.57 11.66
N LEU A 511 13.13 -10.74 11.22
CA LEU A 511 13.02 -10.31 9.83
C LEU A 511 14.35 -9.71 9.36
N ARG A 512 14.83 -10.21 8.23
CA ARG A 512 16.12 -9.85 7.65
C ARG A 512 16.01 -8.64 6.72
N PHE A 513 17.11 -7.92 6.59
CA PHE A 513 17.23 -6.69 5.83
C PHE A 513 18.58 -6.64 5.13
N LYS A 514 18.65 -5.88 4.04
CA LYS A 514 19.85 -5.70 3.24
C LYS A 514 20.20 -4.22 3.09
N SER A 515 21.49 -3.91 3.01
CA SER A 515 21.97 -2.55 2.80
C SER A 515 22.34 -2.30 1.34
N ALA A 516 22.56 -1.01 1.07
CA ALA A 516 23.10 -0.49 -0.17
C ALA A 516 23.90 0.80 0.06
N CYS A 517 24.88 1.01 -0.80
CA CYS A 517 25.61 2.26 -0.95
C CYS A 517 25.50 2.78 -2.38
N LYS A 518 25.36 4.10 -2.51
CA LYS A 518 25.41 4.82 -3.78
C LYS A 518 26.38 5.98 -3.68
N VAL A 519 27.09 6.24 -4.78
CA VAL A 519 27.97 7.40 -4.94
C VAL A 519 27.73 8.00 -6.32
N ALA A 520 27.38 9.28 -6.40
CA ALA A 520 27.19 10.00 -7.65
C ALA A 520 28.29 11.05 -7.80
N LEU A 521 29.03 10.99 -8.90
CA LEU A 521 30.14 11.91 -9.20
C LEU A 521 29.72 12.86 -10.31
N LEU A 522 29.91 14.16 -10.09
CA LEU A 522 29.58 15.19 -11.07
C LEU A 522 30.76 15.45 -12.02
N PHE A 523 30.48 15.36 -13.31
CA PHE A 523 31.41 15.67 -14.38
C PHE A 523 30.95 16.93 -15.11
N SER A 524 31.90 17.78 -15.48
CA SER A 524 31.64 19.04 -16.19
C SER A 524 31.04 18.80 -17.58
N GLU A 525 31.17 17.58 -18.10
CA GLU A 525 30.71 17.17 -19.41
C GLU A 525 30.21 15.72 -19.39
N ARG A 526 29.16 15.45 -20.19
CA ARG A 526 28.65 14.11 -20.50
C ARG A 526 29.50 13.42 -21.57
N PHE A 527 30.77 13.18 -21.26
CA PHE A 527 31.74 12.62 -22.22
C PHE A 527 31.34 11.22 -22.73
N TRP A 528 30.56 10.46 -21.96
CA TRP A 528 30.02 9.15 -22.37
C TRP A 528 28.97 9.24 -23.48
N GLU A 529 28.38 10.42 -23.73
CA GLU A 529 27.41 10.65 -24.82
C GLU A 529 28.09 11.06 -26.15
N LYS A 530 29.44 11.06 -26.21
CA LYS A 530 30.21 11.52 -27.37
C LYS A 530 30.93 10.39 -28.11
N GLY A 531 31.38 10.69 -29.33
CA GLY A 531 32.16 9.78 -30.17
C GLY A 531 31.32 8.75 -30.92
N ASP A 532 31.97 7.70 -31.41
CA ASP A 532 31.35 6.69 -32.30
C ASP A 532 30.42 5.71 -31.56
N ARG A 533 30.54 5.60 -30.24
CA ARG A 533 29.78 4.65 -29.40
C ARG A 533 29.19 5.36 -28.17
N PRO A 534 28.28 6.33 -28.35
CA PRO A 534 27.71 7.09 -27.26
C PRO A 534 26.80 6.21 -26.39
N ILE A 535 26.80 6.46 -25.08
CA ILE A 535 25.99 5.76 -24.08
C ILE A 535 24.88 6.69 -23.62
N PHE A 536 23.62 6.26 -23.77
CA PHE A 536 22.45 6.99 -23.29
C PHE A 536 21.69 6.12 -22.29
N GLY A 537 21.70 6.51 -21.01
CA GLY A 537 21.16 5.71 -19.92
C GLY A 537 21.83 4.34 -19.75
N GLY A 538 21.17 3.41 -19.06
CA GLY A 538 21.73 2.11 -18.76
C GLY A 538 22.85 2.14 -17.71
N TYR A 539 23.67 1.09 -17.68
CA TYR A 539 24.83 1.01 -16.79
C TYR A 539 25.99 0.20 -17.37
N SER A 540 27.21 0.57 -17.02
CA SER A 540 28.43 -0.18 -17.36
C SER A 540 28.98 -0.94 -16.16
N LYS A 541 29.80 -1.95 -16.44
CA LYS A 541 30.46 -2.79 -15.44
C LYS A 541 31.98 -2.63 -15.56
N PRO A 542 32.65 -1.89 -14.66
CA PRO A 542 34.10 -1.84 -14.58
C PRO A 542 34.65 -3.20 -14.13
N SER A 543 35.95 -3.43 -14.29
CA SER A 543 36.59 -4.67 -13.85
C SER A 543 36.57 -4.86 -12.32
N SER A 544 36.24 -3.81 -11.56
CA SER A 544 36.16 -3.86 -10.10
C SER A 544 34.86 -4.54 -9.65
N ASP A 545 34.99 -5.77 -9.16
CA ASP A 545 33.89 -6.52 -8.56
C ASP A 545 33.30 -5.84 -7.32
N SER A 546 34.01 -4.94 -6.66
CA SER A 546 33.51 -4.20 -5.50
C SER A 546 32.72 -2.95 -5.90
N VAL A 547 33.03 -2.33 -7.04
CA VAL A 547 32.26 -1.19 -7.58
C VAL A 547 31.05 -1.65 -8.38
N GLY A 548 31.16 -2.68 -9.23
CA GLY A 548 30.01 -3.23 -9.95
C GLY A 548 29.30 -2.17 -10.81
N ALA A 549 28.01 -1.91 -10.67
CA ALA A 549 27.30 -1.10 -11.66
C ALA A 549 27.56 0.42 -11.58
N LEU A 550 27.89 1.02 -12.72
CA LEU A 550 28.01 2.47 -12.95
C LEU A 550 26.89 2.94 -13.88
N TYR A 551 25.88 3.62 -13.32
CA TYR A 551 24.68 4.08 -14.00
C TYR A 551 24.86 5.46 -14.64
N TYR A 552 24.31 5.61 -15.84
CA TYR A 552 24.24 6.87 -16.57
C TYR A 552 22.85 7.51 -16.45
N PRO A 553 22.75 8.84 -16.53
CA PRO A 553 21.47 9.53 -16.39
C PRO A 553 20.59 9.25 -17.61
N VAL A 554 19.27 9.23 -17.40
CA VAL A 554 18.24 9.00 -18.44
C VAL A 554 17.54 10.29 -18.87
N TYR A 555 18.08 11.43 -18.41
CA TYR A 555 17.56 12.77 -18.59
C TYR A 555 18.70 13.70 -19.03
N GLY A 556 18.36 14.85 -19.61
CA GLY A 556 19.34 15.79 -20.15
C GLY A 556 20.20 15.19 -21.26
N LEU A 557 19.67 14.20 -22.00
CA LEU A 557 20.38 13.48 -23.05
C LEU A 557 20.68 14.42 -24.22
N ASN A 558 21.91 14.37 -24.74
CA ASN A 558 22.44 15.26 -25.78
C ASN A 558 22.48 16.75 -25.41
N GLU A 559 22.42 17.09 -24.12
CA GLU A 559 22.59 18.46 -23.66
C GLU A 559 24.06 18.77 -23.36
N SER A 560 24.44 20.04 -23.44
CA SER A 560 25.82 20.50 -23.14
C SER A 560 26.09 20.75 -21.65
N ARG A 561 25.12 20.43 -20.79
CA ARG A 561 25.22 20.63 -19.34
C ARG A 561 26.06 19.52 -18.67
N PRO A 562 26.50 19.72 -17.42
CA PRO A 562 27.13 18.69 -16.60
C PRO A 562 26.33 17.38 -16.54
N GLY A 563 26.96 16.31 -16.03
CA GLY A 563 26.30 15.01 -15.87
C GLY A 563 26.82 14.23 -14.68
N LEU A 564 25.97 13.35 -14.13
CA LEU A 564 26.33 12.44 -13.04
C LEU A 564 26.58 11.03 -13.55
N ILE A 565 27.65 10.38 -13.08
CA ILE A 565 27.74 8.90 -13.12
C ILE A 565 27.53 8.38 -11.71
N MET A 566 26.63 7.41 -11.54
CA MET A 566 26.27 6.88 -10.23
C MET A 566 26.71 5.43 -10.06
N HIS A 567 27.58 5.19 -9.09
CA HIS A 567 27.86 3.87 -8.53
C HIS A 567 26.71 3.39 -7.66
N TYR A 568 26.34 2.11 -7.78
CA TYR A 568 25.37 1.46 -6.89
C TYR A 568 25.75 0.02 -6.56
N ARG A 569 25.85 -0.28 -5.26
CA ARG A 569 26.03 -1.64 -4.73
C ARG A 569 25.18 -1.95 -3.51
N GLY A 570 24.76 -3.21 -3.41
CA GLY A 570 24.03 -3.77 -2.28
C GLY A 570 24.75 -4.95 -1.65
N GLY A 571 24.24 -5.40 -0.50
CA GLY A 571 24.73 -6.60 0.20
C GLY A 571 26.06 -6.39 0.90
N ASP A 572 26.83 -7.47 1.08
CA ASP A 572 28.07 -7.44 1.87
C ASP A 572 29.04 -6.36 1.37
N TRP A 573 29.16 -6.16 0.06
CA TRP A 573 29.95 -5.06 -0.51
C TRP A 573 29.57 -3.69 0.07
N SER A 574 28.28 -3.39 0.14
CA SER A 574 27.81 -2.14 0.74
C SER A 574 28.05 -2.06 2.24
N ASP A 575 27.99 -3.19 2.95
CA ASP A 575 28.27 -3.25 4.38
C ASP A 575 29.74 -2.93 4.67
N ARG A 576 30.66 -3.33 3.77
CA ARG A 576 32.08 -2.96 3.86
C ARG A 576 32.33 -1.50 3.49
N PHE A 577 31.65 -0.95 2.49
CA PHE A 577 31.83 0.46 2.08
C PHE A 577 31.43 1.48 3.15
N VAL A 578 30.66 1.09 4.16
CA VAL A 578 30.40 1.92 5.35
C VAL A 578 31.67 2.27 6.12
N SER A 579 32.70 1.41 6.05
CA SER A 579 34.00 1.63 6.73
C SER A 579 34.93 2.61 6.00
N PHE A 580 34.63 2.96 4.75
CA PHE A 580 35.44 3.87 3.96
C PHE A 580 35.14 5.31 4.36
N SER A 581 36.14 6.20 4.26
CA SER A 581 35.87 7.63 4.23
C SER A 581 35.09 7.98 2.95
N ASP A 582 34.47 9.15 2.94
CA ASP A 582 33.76 9.60 1.74
C ASP A 582 34.73 9.73 0.56
N GLU A 583 35.91 10.32 0.77
CA GLU A 583 36.93 10.54 -0.26
C GLU A 583 37.48 9.23 -0.82
N GLU A 584 37.78 8.24 0.04
CA GLU A 584 38.29 6.94 -0.42
C GLU A 584 37.26 6.22 -1.29
N HIS A 585 35.98 6.24 -0.88
CA HIS A 585 34.91 5.63 -1.66
C HIS A 585 34.71 6.36 -2.99
N VAL A 586 34.73 7.69 -2.98
CA VAL A 586 34.62 8.52 -4.19
C VAL A 586 35.76 8.26 -5.15
N GLN A 587 37.01 8.23 -4.68
CA GLN A 587 38.17 7.95 -5.53
C GLN A 587 38.15 6.52 -6.08
N THR A 588 37.74 5.53 -5.28
CA THR A 588 37.55 4.14 -5.76
C THR A 588 36.53 4.07 -6.92
N VAL A 589 35.45 4.85 -6.83
CA VAL A 589 34.45 4.95 -7.91
C VAL A 589 35.00 5.69 -9.11
N LEU A 590 35.70 6.81 -8.92
CA LEU A 590 36.35 7.57 -9.99
C LEU A 590 37.36 6.70 -10.76
N ASP A 591 38.20 5.94 -10.06
CA ASP A 591 39.16 5.01 -10.65
C ASP A 591 38.46 3.97 -11.53
N SER A 592 37.29 3.49 -11.11
CA SER A 592 36.49 2.56 -11.89
C SER A 592 35.86 3.21 -13.12
N ILE A 593 35.40 4.45 -13.02
CA ILE A 593 34.92 5.23 -14.18
C ILE A 593 36.07 5.45 -15.18
N VAL A 594 37.25 5.85 -14.69
CA VAL A 594 38.46 6.03 -15.49
C VAL A 594 38.88 4.73 -16.17
N SER A 595 38.75 3.58 -15.49
CA SER A 595 39.08 2.28 -16.08
C SER A 595 38.23 1.93 -17.32
N LEU A 596 37.01 2.48 -17.40
CA LEU A 596 36.10 2.29 -18.52
C LEU A 596 36.31 3.34 -19.61
N HIS A 597 36.51 4.59 -19.21
CA HIS A 597 36.40 5.75 -20.11
C HIS A 597 37.73 6.42 -20.44
N GLY A 598 38.82 6.08 -19.74
CA GLY A 598 40.15 6.68 -19.89
C GLY A 598 40.44 7.80 -18.90
N GLU A 599 41.72 8.16 -18.77
CA GLU A 599 42.20 9.14 -17.77
C GLU A 599 41.61 10.54 -17.95
N GLN A 600 41.16 10.91 -19.16
CA GLN A 600 40.50 12.20 -19.39
C GLN A 600 39.23 12.39 -18.55
N ALA A 601 38.62 11.30 -18.05
CA ALA A 601 37.50 11.40 -17.12
C ALA A 601 37.89 12.09 -15.80
N ARG A 602 39.15 11.99 -15.34
CA ARG A 602 39.62 12.71 -14.14
C ARG A 602 39.64 14.21 -14.34
N ASP A 603 40.07 14.66 -15.51
CA ASP A 603 40.13 16.09 -15.85
C ASP A 603 38.73 16.73 -15.90
N LEU A 604 37.71 15.91 -16.18
CA LEU A 604 36.30 16.34 -16.23
C LEU A 604 35.57 16.18 -14.90
N TYR A 605 36.14 15.46 -13.93
CA TYR A 605 35.55 15.33 -12.60
C TYR A 605 35.64 16.67 -11.87
N THR A 606 34.49 17.20 -11.47
CA THR A 606 34.40 18.55 -10.87
C THR A 606 34.94 18.62 -9.44
N GLY A 607 35.07 17.46 -8.77
CA GLY A 607 35.28 17.39 -7.32
C GLY A 607 33.98 17.28 -6.52
N ASP A 608 32.83 17.55 -7.13
CA ASP A 608 31.53 17.47 -6.45
C ASP A 608 30.93 16.06 -6.52
N TYR A 609 30.34 15.60 -5.40
CA TYR A 609 29.74 14.28 -5.30
C TYR A 609 28.61 14.23 -4.26
N GLU A 610 27.81 13.16 -4.35
CA GLU A 610 26.88 12.74 -3.31
C GLU A 610 27.15 11.28 -2.94
N ARG A 611 27.18 10.95 -1.66
CA ARG A 611 27.38 9.58 -1.15
C ARG A 611 26.32 9.27 -0.10
N LEU A 612 25.74 8.09 -0.21
CA LEU A 612 24.85 7.56 0.83
C LEU A 612 25.03 6.05 0.93
N CYS A 613 25.42 5.60 2.13
CA CYS A 613 25.30 4.21 2.55
C CYS A 613 24.13 4.10 3.52
N TRP A 614 23.12 3.30 3.17
CA TRP A 614 21.86 3.23 3.94
C TRP A 614 22.02 2.67 5.36
N LEU A 615 23.06 1.88 5.62
CA LEU A 615 23.47 1.47 6.96
C LEU A 615 23.86 2.65 7.87
N GLN A 616 24.32 3.77 7.30
CA GLN A 616 24.69 4.98 8.04
C GLN A 616 23.48 5.91 8.28
N ASP A 617 22.33 5.68 7.63
CA ASP A 617 21.13 6.49 7.86
C ASP A 617 20.54 6.19 9.26
N GLU A 618 20.52 7.20 10.12
CA GLU A 618 20.13 7.06 11.53
C GLU A 618 18.61 6.86 11.76
N HIS A 619 17.81 6.88 10.69
CA HIS A 619 16.35 6.73 10.73
C HIS A 619 15.86 5.45 10.04
N THR A 620 16.72 4.72 9.32
CA THR A 620 16.37 3.43 8.71
C THR A 620 17.39 2.33 9.01
N ALA A 621 18.69 2.65 9.09
CA ALA A 621 19.82 1.73 9.26
C ALA A 621 19.78 0.51 8.32
N THR A 622 19.21 0.69 7.14
CA THR A 622 19.07 -0.35 6.10
C THR A 622 18.51 0.26 4.82
N ALA A 623 18.65 -0.46 3.70
CA ALA A 623 18.08 -0.07 2.41
C ALA A 623 16.71 -0.72 2.19
N TRP A 624 16.59 -2.05 2.28
CA TRP A 624 15.31 -2.76 2.10
C TRP A 624 15.18 -4.03 2.95
N CYS A 625 13.95 -4.49 3.10
CA CYS A 625 13.65 -5.77 3.74
C CYS A 625 14.04 -6.91 2.81
N ARG A 626 14.61 -7.97 3.36
CA ARG A 626 14.95 -9.17 2.59
C ARG A 626 14.65 -10.40 3.41
N PRO A 627 13.43 -10.93 3.37
CA PRO A 627 13.01 -12.03 4.21
C PRO A 627 13.81 -13.30 3.93
N ASP A 628 14.04 -14.07 5.00
CA ASP A 628 14.74 -15.35 4.96
C ASP A 628 13.75 -16.52 4.85
N VAL A 629 14.27 -17.75 4.74
CA VAL A 629 13.49 -18.99 4.69
C VAL A 629 12.42 -19.01 5.78
N ALA A 630 11.19 -19.40 5.37
CA ALA A 630 9.98 -19.51 6.18
C ALA A 630 9.48 -18.20 6.81
N GLN A 631 10.12 -17.05 6.56
CA GLN A 631 9.74 -15.79 7.19
C GLN A 631 8.46 -15.21 6.58
N HIS A 632 8.18 -15.44 5.30
CA HIS A 632 6.94 -14.98 4.68
C HIS A 632 5.75 -15.73 5.26
N GLU A 633 5.79 -17.07 5.22
CA GLU A 633 4.71 -17.90 5.70
C GLU A 633 4.43 -17.65 7.20
N LEU A 634 5.48 -17.47 8.00
CA LEU A 634 5.36 -17.26 9.44
C LEU A 634 4.93 -15.84 9.82
N TYR A 635 5.55 -14.80 9.24
CA TYR A 635 5.40 -13.44 9.75
C TYR A 635 4.28 -12.62 9.09
N ILE A 636 3.98 -12.84 7.80
CA ILE A 636 2.92 -12.08 7.10
C ILE A 636 1.57 -12.19 7.83
N PRO A 637 1.12 -13.38 8.29
CA PRO A 637 -0.13 -13.49 9.06
C PRO A 637 -0.11 -12.74 10.40
N ALA A 638 1.06 -12.60 11.03
CA ALA A 638 1.19 -11.82 12.27
C ALA A 638 0.99 -10.31 12.01
N TYR A 639 1.43 -9.80 10.86
CA TYR A 639 1.24 -8.39 10.51
C TYR A 639 -0.23 -8.01 10.27
N HIS A 640 -1.09 -8.98 9.98
CA HIS A 640 -2.54 -8.79 9.80
C HIS A 640 -3.33 -8.76 11.12
N GLN A 641 -2.65 -8.91 12.26
CA GLN A 641 -3.24 -8.87 13.59
C GLN A 641 -2.94 -7.51 14.25
N THR A 642 -3.97 -6.87 14.80
CA THR A 642 -3.79 -5.68 15.61
C THR A 642 -3.50 -6.11 17.04
N GLU A 643 -2.37 -5.68 17.58
CA GLU A 643 -1.96 -5.99 18.94
C GLU A 643 -1.69 -4.70 19.70
N HIS A 644 -2.21 -4.57 20.93
CA HIS A 644 -2.05 -3.36 21.75
C HIS A 644 -2.45 -2.07 21.01
N ASN A 645 -3.53 -2.12 20.23
CA ASN A 645 -3.99 -1.03 19.35
C ASN A 645 -2.89 -0.50 18.41
N THR A 646 -1.95 -1.37 18.03
CA THR A 646 -0.81 -1.06 17.16
C THR A 646 -0.89 -1.88 15.88
N ILE A 647 -0.70 -1.20 14.75
CA ILE A 647 -0.68 -1.79 13.41
C ILE A 647 0.67 -1.45 12.77
N PHE A 648 1.46 -2.46 12.41
CA PHE A 648 2.72 -2.25 11.69
C PHE A 648 2.46 -2.16 10.20
N ILE A 649 3.05 -1.18 9.52
CA ILE A 649 3.03 -1.03 8.05
C ILE A 649 4.42 -0.67 7.53
N GLY A 650 4.58 -0.68 6.21
CA GLY A 650 5.86 -0.46 5.55
C GLY A 650 6.17 -1.62 4.60
N GLU A 651 7.08 -1.40 3.66
CA GLU A 651 7.50 -2.41 2.69
C GLU A 651 7.95 -3.73 3.35
N HIS A 652 8.54 -3.70 4.53
CA HIS A 652 8.90 -4.90 5.31
C HIS A 652 7.72 -5.77 5.78
N THR A 653 6.47 -5.27 5.67
CA THR A 653 5.24 -6.02 6.00
C THR A 653 4.43 -6.43 4.78
N ALA A 654 4.97 -6.22 3.57
CA ALA A 654 4.34 -6.58 2.31
C ALA A 654 4.91 -7.93 1.77
N PRO A 655 4.17 -8.62 0.87
CA PRO A 655 4.66 -9.85 0.24
C PRO A 655 5.77 -9.60 -0.79
N THR A 656 5.94 -8.36 -1.26
CA THR A 656 7.08 -7.96 -2.10
C THR A 656 7.92 -6.94 -1.35
N GLN A 657 9.23 -6.88 -1.63
CA GLN A 657 10.16 -5.99 -0.93
C GLN A 657 10.96 -5.12 -1.89
N ALA A 658 11.63 -4.09 -1.36
CA ALA A 658 12.42 -3.09 -2.09
C ALA A 658 11.67 -2.14 -3.04
N TRP A 659 10.32 -2.19 -3.11
CA TRP A 659 9.54 -1.35 -4.03
C TRP A 659 8.59 -0.37 -3.35
N VAL A 660 8.30 0.73 -4.06
CA VAL A 660 7.29 1.71 -3.65
C VAL A 660 5.90 1.07 -3.57
N SER A 661 5.58 0.18 -4.51
CA SER A 661 4.30 -0.56 -4.54
C SER A 661 4.09 -1.37 -3.26
N SER A 662 5.13 -2.02 -2.75
CA SER A 662 5.11 -2.77 -1.49
C SER A 662 4.72 -1.87 -0.30
N SER A 663 5.31 -0.68 -0.23
CA SER A 663 5.00 0.31 0.80
C SER A 663 3.55 0.79 0.70
N LEU A 664 3.05 1.08 -0.50
CA LEU A 664 1.67 1.50 -0.72
C LEU A 664 0.66 0.38 -0.42
N HIS A 665 0.92 -0.85 -0.85
CA HIS A 665 0.10 -2.02 -0.53
C HIS A 665 -0.04 -2.21 0.99
N SER A 666 1.07 -2.14 1.74
CA SER A 666 1.02 -2.24 3.20
C SER A 666 0.22 -1.10 3.85
N SER A 667 0.20 0.08 3.23
CA SER A 667 -0.58 1.24 3.71
C SER A 667 -2.07 1.02 3.50
N VAL A 668 -2.47 0.46 2.35
CA VAL A 668 -3.87 0.05 2.10
C VAL A 668 -4.28 -1.02 3.11
N ARG A 669 -3.45 -2.06 3.29
CA ARG A 669 -3.68 -3.12 4.27
C ARG A 669 -3.88 -2.56 5.68
N GLY A 670 -2.95 -1.74 6.17
CA GLY A 670 -3.03 -1.18 7.53
C GLY A 670 -4.19 -0.21 7.73
N SER A 671 -4.56 0.55 6.70
CA SER A 671 -5.73 1.44 6.75
C SER A 671 -7.02 0.63 6.80
N VAL A 672 -7.17 -0.40 5.95
CA VAL A 672 -8.31 -1.33 5.99
C VAL A 672 -8.38 -2.06 7.33
N GLN A 673 -7.24 -2.52 7.85
CA GLN A 673 -7.13 -3.14 9.17
C GLN A 673 -7.69 -2.23 10.25
N LEU A 674 -7.23 -0.97 10.32
CA LEU A 674 -7.75 0.00 11.29
C LEU A 674 -9.25 0.23 11.13
N LEU A 675 -9.74 0.42 9.90
CA LEU A 675 -11.16 0.65 9.65
C LEU A 675 -12.01 -0.53 10.15
N LEU A 676 -11.54 -1.76 9.95
CA LEU A 676 -12.19 -2.96 10.49
C LEU A 676 -12.17 -2.99 12.03
N GLU A 677 -11.05 -2.64 12.69
CA GLU A 677 -10.99 -2.53 14.16
C GLU A 677 -11.97 -1.48 14.71
N LEU A 678 -12.23 -0.41 13.95
CA LEU A 678 -13.19 0.64 14.29
C LEU A 678 -14.65 0.28 13.94
N GLY A 679 -14.90 -0.88 13.32
CA GLY A 679 -16.21 -1.28 12.82
C GLY A 679 -16.69 -0.50 11.60
N LEU A 680 -15.80 0.24 10.93
CA LEU A 680 -16.03 1.03 9.72
C LEU A 680 -15.92 0.14 8.46
N VAL A 681 -16.79 -0.86 8.36
CA VAL A 681 -16.74 -1.90 7.32
C VAL A 681 -17.03 -1.34 5.93
N ASP A 682 -17.94 -0.38 5.80
CA ASP A 682 -18.28 0.20 4.49
C ASP A 682 -17.13 1.05 3.97
N GLU A 683 -16.48 1.83 4.85
CA GLU A 683 -15.27 2.59 4.56
C GLU A 683 -14.09 1.67 4.22
N ALA A 684 -13.95 0.56 4.94
CA ALA A 684 -12.95 -0.48 4.63
C ALA A 684 -13.17 -1.06 3.23
N LYS A 685 -14.42 -1.35 2.85
CA LYS A 685 -14.77 -1.84 1.51
C LYS A 685 -14.59 -0.77 0.43
N GLU A 686 -14.94 0.47 0.71
CA GLU A 686 -14.71 1.60 -0.21
C GLU A 686 -13.22 1.79 -0.48
N LEU A 687 -12.40 1.82 0.56
CA LEU A 687 -10.94 1.94 0.44
C LEU A 687 -10.35 0.74 -0.30
N ASN A 688 -10.80 -0.47 0.05
CA ASN A 688 -10.41 -1.71 -0.63
C ASN A 688 -10.79 -1.69 -2.11
N GLN A 689 -11.98 -1.22 -2.48
CA GLN A 689 -12.40 -1.10 -3.87
C GLN A 689 -11.58 -0.03 -4.61
N ARG A 690 -11.28 1.11 -3.96
CA ARG A 690 -10.52 2.20 -4.56
C ARG A 690 -9.08 1.81 -4.87
N TRP A 691 -8.44 1.10 -3.96
CA TRP A 691 -7.01 0.78 -4.07
C TRP A 691 -6.76 -0.64 -4.55
N MET A 692 -7.52 -1.62 -4.07
CA MET A 692 -7.38 -3.04 -4.42
C MET A 692 -8.36 -3.53 -5.49
N GLY A 693 -9.31 -2.69 -5.94
CA GLY A 693 -10.45 -3.09 -6.77
C GLY A 693 -10.10 -3.83 -8.06
N ARG A 694 -8.95 -3.55 -8.65
CA ARG A 694 -8.48 -4.19 -9.88
C ARG A 694 -8.09 -5.66 -9.70
N TRP A 695 -7.86 -6.12 -8.47
CA TRP A 695 -7.47 -7.50 -8.16
C TRP A 695 -8.59 -8.32 -7.51
N ILE A 696 -9.70 -7.68 -7.12
CA ILE A 696 -10.83 -8.34 -6.47
C ILE A 696 -11.48 -9.35 -7.43
N LYS A 697 -11.58 -10.62 -7.00
CA LYS A 697 -12.33 -11.67 -7.70
C LYS A 697 -13.51 -12.10 -6.84
N LEU A 698 -14.71 -11.66 -7.22
CA LEU A 698 -15.97 -11.90 -6.50
C LEU A 698 -16.51 -13.32 -6.74
#